data_AF-A0A1X0P9Q4-F1
#
_entry.id   AF-A0A1X0P9Q4-F1
#
_cell.length_a   1.000
_cell.length_b   1.000
_cell.length_c   1.000
_cell.angle_alpha   90.00
_cell.angle_beta   90.00
_cell.angle_gamma   90.00
#
_symmetry.space_group_name_H-M   'P 1'
#
loop_
_entity.id
_entity.type
_entity.pdbx_description
1 polymer ?
#
loop_
_entity_poly.entity_id
_entity_poly.type
_entity_poly.pdbx_seq_one_letter_code
_entity_poly.pdbx_strand_id
1 'polypeptide(L)'
;MTDVVQLFDDATDVSHSSAVLVLNTLVEEGRIIEERAEYLKQKFKELHNRVLVVYKRDNFLLKRARQLRKELDTEKERIAARGTVAVEDDTEIQRLKKVLMEAENELSEAQERESILQVEALEFDRKKHTMLLEREDALAAEEARLRPRMEALQAEMNAMGKEIEDMTTELQTIGAKRDEILAEETECKEKLRHWNEIMADATKQLTNVEKAPERAMKQTEIVIKSYQAAQLELSALDEKLQVQMDMIAKLELKKNTRNTDYTQAQANLRKLKAQIDSKRITIDTLNTSLEMELEARQGYQQRIAQLEQLIKTTHIARETELGNVEHVHREMERTSAAYTELEHTVANILKEQQDIKENIGKVKKHIERVQGVRKRNAQRLEDEQRVMELRTRAFMREQSREEGFIAKAEAVREDIAALKSEINGRALQEEVKRRETAALVVRRQELNRDCARENSRIKMGKDELRMKEMHVNEVRKRRDELEHRLNSITEMFQNIKRERSHKAAQIQAVTQKMTEMSEKKTILENELAVLCRESALKETELTRKKRQVQELRQICKNLRMDKNRQRKNLEKVSDEERNIKNEVRRVNEQIASLEEDMEDVKNTYNEVIEGRNYAGVQLLDRNDELCVLYARVNAQEKAIRDGVLMDNARRDEIRALQIKLADLRREVDVVQKSVPKVKELEAQLETLVDEIDDERWKIEVLENDLTNPKNPYRWRVISRKTAGREFPTEVEGKHADTANTTLPGASTLARSGVEGPSDEFLHLQQRCLELEERVNAINERIREKDLILEEVTELTSRVTEQAKSGREFTLALAKQVNSHHSSIRAKTRQMMATVSELSVFQASAIQLKQDVQRLECLVEEAERNMQQGEAPFAEAEERYLREIESRRRYADMLRHRKEKEAEATAASKTLITTAEQRPNAYIPDDGLSVPKPFGALVPFKPTPMVQSSRFYRSQVEHYQAREMQNRVMGGHIPVDQVSSGKKKTNVKSNHLSVTH
;
A
#
# COMPACT_ATOMS: atom_id res chain seq x y z
N MET A 1 18.15 -38.34 81.88
CA MET A 1 18.11 -39.83 81.79
C MET A 1 18.92 -40.51 82.90
N THR A 2 19.90 -39.81 83.47
CA THR A 2 20.74 -40.20 84.62
C THR A 2 19.96 -40.72 85.83
N ASP A 3 18.99 -39.94 86.31
CA ASP A 3 18.51 -40.02 87.70
C ASP A 3 17.70 -41.29 88.00
N VAL A 4 17.14 -41.92 86.95
CA VAL A 4 16.39 -43.19 87.04
C VAL A 4 17.31 -44.41 87.09
N VAL A 5 18.61 -44.27 86.80
CA VAL A 5 19.57 -45.38 86.90
C VAL A 5 20.03 -45.57 88.33
N GLN A 6 20.38 -44.47 89.02
CA GLN A 6 20.87 -44.50 90.41
C GLN A 6 19.85 -45.13 91.38
N LEU A 7 18.56 -44.76 91.25
CA LEU A 7 17.45 -45.31 92.03
C LEU A 7 17.26 -46.84 91.94
N PHE A 8 17.96 -47.54 91.04
CA PHE A 8 17.86 -48.99 90.87
C PHE A 8 19.10 -49.79 91.27
N ASP A 9 20.22 -49.15 91.63
CA ASP A 9 21.38 -49.85 92.20
C ASP A 9 21.24 -50.00 93.72
N ASP A 10 20.82 -48.96 94.45
CA ASP A 10 20.47 -49.04 95.88
C ASP A 10 19.42 -50.12 96.14
N ALA A 11 18.47 -50.29 95.22
CA ALA A 11 17.43 -51.31 95.28
C ALA A 11 17.95 -52.76 95.12
N THR A 12 19.25 -52.98 94.84
CA THR A 12 19.85 -54.32 94.77
C THR A 12 20.39 -54.81 96.12
N ASP A 13 20.63 -53.94 97.11
CA ASP A 13 21.00 -54.40 98.45
C ASP A 13 19.77 -54.80 99.27
N VAL A 14 19.60 -56.11 99.41
CA VAL A 14 18.49 -56.73 100.13
C VAL A 14 18.81 -56.91 101.63
N SER A 15 20.02 -56.56 102.07
CA SER A 15 20.54 -56.89 103.41
C SER A 15 19.81 -56.16 104.55
N HIS A 16 19.30 -54.95 104.29
CA HIS A 16 18.47 -54.18 105.23
C HIS A 16 16.96 -54.39 105.05
N SER A 17 16.53 -55.34 104.21
CA SER A 17 15.11 -55.61 104.00
C SER A 17 14.46 -56.26 105.24
N SER A 18 13.21 -55.88 105.54
CA SER A 18 12.45 -56.42 106.68
C SER A 18 12.40 -57.96 106.71
N ALA A 19 12.29 -58.61 105.54
CA ALA A 19 12.32 -60.08 105.45
C ALA A 19 13.69 -60.68 105.86
N VAL A 20 14.81 -60.04 105.52
CA VAL A 20 16.14 -60.50 105.93
C VAL A 20 16.39 -60.23 107.41
N LEU A 21 15.90 -59.11 107.94
CA LEU A 21 15.98 -58.78 109.37
C LEU A 21 15.17 -59.74 110.23
N VAL A 22 13.93 -60.07 109.85
CA VAL A 22 13.10 -61.08 110.54
C VAL A 22 13.72 -62.49 110.45
N LEU A 23 14.41 -62.80 109.34
CA LEU A 23 15.19 -64.05 109.22
C LEU A 23 16.49 -64.04 110.04
N ASN A 24 16.97 -62.90 110.54
CA ASN A 24 18.05 -62.84 111.53
C ASN A 24 17.48 -63.05 112.94
N THR A 25 16.44 -62.31 113.34
CA THR A 25 15.87 -62.43 114.69
C THR A 25 15.30 -63.83 114.97
N LEU A 26 14.78 -64.54 113.96
CA LEU A 26 14.34 -65.93 114.11
C LEU A 26 15.48 -66.96 114.27
N VAL A 27 16.73 -66.59 113.94
CA VAL A 27 17.94 -67.37 114.26
C VAL A 27 18.45 -67.00 115.66
N GLU A 28 18.43 -65.71 116.01
CA GLU A 28 18.79 -65.22 117.36
C GLU A 28 17.86 -65.79 118.45
N GLU A 29 16.56 -65.95 118.15
CA GLU A 29 15.59 -66.65 119.00
C GLU A 29 15.72 -68.19 118.97
N GLY A 30 16.68 -68.76 118.23
CA GLY A 30 16.93 -70.20 118.13
C GLY A 30 15.82 -71.01 117.45
N ARG A 31 14.84 -70.37 116.80
CA ARG A 31 13.67 -71.05 116.19
C ARG A 31 13.97 -71.66 114.82
N ILE A 32 15.02 -71.21 114.13
CA ILE A 32 15.42 -71.64 112.80
C ILE A 32 16.93 -71.90 112.76
N ILE A 33 17.34 -73.03 112.16
CA ILE A 33 18.75 -73.36 111.93
C ILE A 33 19.36 -72.38 110.93
N GLU A 34 20.58 -71.92 111.19
CA GLU A 34 21.27 -70.88 110.42
C GLU A 34 21.33 -71.17 108.90
N GLU A 35 21.71 -72.39 108.51
CA GLU A 35 21.67 -72.88 107.11
C GLU A 35 20.30 -72.68 106.43
N ARG A 36 19.22 -72.87 107.18
CA ARG A 36 17.85 -72.73 106.68
C ARG A 36 17.46 -71.26 106.52
N ALA A 37 17.95 -70.39 107.40
CA ALA A 37 17.78 -68.95 107.25
C ALA A 37 18.58 -68.41 106.05
N GLU A 38 19.81 -68.89 105.82
CA GLU A 38 20.60 -68.55 104.63
C GLU A 38 19.91 -68.96 103.32
N TYR A 39 19.40 -70.20 103.25
CA TYR A 39 18.62 -70.66 102.09
C TYR A 39 17.40 -69.76 101.82
N LEU A 40 16.69 -69.31 102.86
CA LEU A 40 15.54 -68.41 102.72
C LEU A 40 15.97 -66.99 102.31
N LYS A 41 17.08 -66.46 102.86
CA LYS A 41 17.68 -65.19 102.44
C LYS A 41 18.10 -65.24 100.96
N GLN A 42 18.68 -66.35 100.51
CA GLN A 42 19.05 -66.56 99.10
C GLN A 42 17.82 -66.61 98.20
N LYS A 43 16.76 -67.35 98.57
CA LYS A 43 15.50 -67.40 97.80
C LYS A 43 14.77 -66.05 97.77
N PHE A 44 14.86 -65.25 98.85
CA PHE A 44 14.34 -63.88 98.85
C PHE A 44 15.14 -62.97 97.89
N LYS A 45 16.48 -63.05 97.89
CA LYS A 45 17.35 -62.34 96.92
C LYS A 45 17.05 -62.75 95.47
N GLU A 46 16.85 -64.05 95.18
CA GLU A 46 16.43 -64.53 93.86
C GLU A 46 15.08 -63.94 93.42
N LEU A 47 14.08 -63.97 94.30
CA LEU A 47 12.74 -63.46 94.01
C LEU A 47 12.73 -61.95 93.79
N HIS A 48 13.43 -61.19 94.65
CA HIS A 48 13.58 -59.75 94.53
C HIS A 48 14.27 -59.35 93.22
N ASN A 49 15.37 -60.01 92.87
CA ASN A 49 16.05 -59.81 91.59
C ASN A 49 15.14 -60.15 90.39
N ARG A 50 14.30 -61.19 90.51
CA ARG A 50 13.32 -61.54 89.48
C ARG A 50 12.25 -60.46 89.31
N VAL A 51 11.77 -59.88 90.40
CA VAL A 51 10.82 -58.74 90.42
C VAL A 51 11.45 -57.48 89.82
N LEU A 52 12.71 -57.16 90.15
CA LEU A 52 13.44 -56.04 89.53
C LEU A 52 13.60 -56.21 88.02
N VAL A 53 13.84 -57.44 87.52
CA VAL A 53 13.88 -57.72 86.08
C VAL A 53 12.51 -57.53 85.41
N VAL A 54 11.41 -57.89 86.08
CA VAL A 54 10.04 -57.61 85.59
C VAL A 54 9.80 -56.11 85.53
N TYR A 55 10.08 -55.34 86.58
CA TYR A 55 9.92 -53.89 86.56
C TYR A 55 10.79 -53.20 85.49
N LYS A 56 12.04 -53.65 85.28
CA LYS A 56 12.90 -53.15 84.20
C LYS A 56 12.31 -53.46 82.81
N ARG A 57 11.72 -54.64 82.61
CA ARG A 57 10.99 -55.01 81.38
C ARG A 57 9.74 -54.15 81.19
N ASP A 58 8.90 -53.98 82.20
CA ASP A 58 7.62 -53.28 82.06
C ASP A 58 7.82 -51.78 81.87
N ASN A 59 8.81 -51.18 82.54
CA ASN A 59 9.20 -49.79 82.31
C ASN A 59 9.73 -49.57 80.86
N PHE A 60 10.47 -50.53 80.31
CA PHE A 60 10.90 -50.52 78.90
C PHE A 60 9.71 -50.68 77.94
N LEU A 61 8.81 -51.62 78.17
CA LEU A 61 7.60 -51.82 77.37
C LEU A 61 6.70 -50.58 77.38
N LEU A 62 6.51 -49.95 78.54
CA LEU A 62 5.71 -48.74 78.69
C LEU A 62 6.35 -47.52 78.00
N LYS A 63 7.69 -47.42 78.00
CA LYS A 63 8.43 -46.47 77.16
C LYS A 63 8.24 -46.74 75.67
N ARG A 64 8.34 -48.01 75.21
CA ARG A 64 8.13 -48.37 73.79
C ARG A 64 6.68 -48.13 73.36
N ALA A 65 5.70 -48.38 74.23
CA ALA A 65 4.29 -48.08 73.96
C ALA A 65 4.00 -46.56 73.85
N ARG A 66 4.64 -45.72 74.67
CA ARG A 66 4.59 -44.26 74.53
C ARG A 66 5.22 -43.79 73.21
N GLN A 67 6.37 -44.37 72.84
CA GLN A 67 7.04 -44.07 71.58
C GLN A 67 6.18 -44.47 70.37
N LEU A 68 5.61 -45.68 70.35
CA LEU A 68 4.71 -46.16 69.29
C LEU A 68 3.43 -45.33 69.17
N ARG A 69 2.89 -44.80 70.29
CA ARG A 69 1.77 -43.85 70.25
C ARG A 69 2.17 -42.54 69.57
N LYS A 70 3.32 -41.97 69.92
CA LYS A 70 3.83 -40.75 69.27
C LYS A 70 4.07 -40.96 67.76
N GLU A 71 4.64 -42.11 67.38
CA GLU A 71 4.81 -42.52 65.98
C GLU A 71 3.45 -42.59 65.25
N LEU A 72 2.46 -43.28 65.83
CA LEU A 72 1.10 -43.38 65.30
C LEU A 72 0.41 -42.02 65.16
N ASP A 73 0.54 -41.13 66.14
CA ASP A 73 -0.10 -39.82 66.11
C ASP A 73 0.55 -38.92 65.04
N THR A 74 1.87 -38.97 64.84
CA THR A 74 2.53 -38.27 63.72
C THR A 74 2.13 -38.83 62.34
N GLU A 75 1.76 -40.11 62.21
CA GLU A 75 1.21 -40.63 60.95
C GLU A 75 -0.25 -40.20 60.73
N LYS A 76 -1.07 -40.04 61.78
CA LYS A 76 -2.40 -39.43 61.65
C LYS A 76 -2.31 -37.98 61.17
N GLU A 77 -1.38 -37.21 61.71
CA GLU A 77 -1.11 -35.83 61.25
C GLU A 77 -0.70 -35.80 59.77
N ARG A 78 0.16 -36.72 59.32
CA ARG A 78 0.54 -36.88 57.90
C ARG A 78 -0.64 -37.28 57.00
N ILE A 79 -1.52 -38.17 57.47
CA ILE A 79 -2.73 -38.57 56.73
C ILE A 79 -3.72 -37.40 56.64
N ALA A 80 -3.92 -36.66 57.72
CA ALA A 80 -4.77 -35.46 57.73
C ALA A 80 -4.25 -34.37 56.77
N ALA A 81 -2.94 -34.09 56.80
CA ALA A 81 -2.32 -33.12 55.89
C ALA A 81 -2.36 -33.55 54.41
N ARG A 82 -2.36 -34.85 54.11
CA ARG A 82 -2.64 -35.34 52.75
C ARG A 82 -4.11 -35.22 52.37
N GLY A 83 -5.01 -35.38 53.34
CA GLY A 83 -6.45 -35.16 53.16
C GLY A 83 -6.79 -33.71 52.82
N THR A 84 -6.15 -32.73 53.45
CA THR A 84 -6.35 -31.31 53.11
C THR A 84 -5.83 -30.98 51.71
N VAL A 85 -4.64 -31.46 51.33
CA VAL A 85 -4.10 -31.27 49.97
C VAL A 85 -5.01 -31.91 48.91
N ALA A 86 -5.56 -33.10 49.16
CA ALA A 86 -6.49 -33.74 48.23
C ALA A 86 -7.80 -32.93 48.03
N VAL A 87 -8.29 -32.24 49.08
CA VAL A 87 -9.44 -31.33 48.96
C VAL A 87 -9.07 -30.05 48.20
N GLU A 88 -7.88 -29.50 48.42
CA GLU A 88 -7.35 -28.36 47.67
C GLU A 88 -7.20 -28.71 46.17
N ASP A 89 -6.61 -29.87 45.85
CA ASP A 89 -6.51 -30.42 44.49
C ASP A 89 -7.90 -30.60 43.84
N ASP A 90 -8.88 -31.18 44.55
CA ASP A 90 -10.26 -31.33 44.05
C ASP A 90 -10.92 -29.98 43.74
N THR A 91 -10.67 -28.94 44.55
CA THR A 91 -11.21 -27.59 44.28
C THR A 91 -10.54 -26.93 43.08
N GLU A 92 -9.24 -27.11 42.88
CA GLU A 92 -8.54 -26.59 41.69
C GLU A 92 -8.92 -27.37 40.42
N ILE A 93 -9.12 -28.69 40.51
CA ILE A 93 -9.67 -29.50 39.41
C ILE A 93 -11.07 -29.02 39.02
N GLN A 94 -11.93 -28.67 39.98
CA GLN A 94 -13.23 -28.06 39.69
C GLN A 94 -13.11 -26.67 39.05
N ARG A 95 -12.17 -25.84 39.52
CA ARG A 95 -11.89 -24.52 38.93
C ARG A 95 -11.42 -24.64 37.48
N LEU A 96 -10.48 -25.56 37.22
CA LEU A 96 -9.94 -25.82 35.88
C LEU A 96 -11.02 -26.39 34.93
N LYS A 97 -11.89 -27.29 35.40
CA LYS A 97 -13.05 -27.77 34.61
C LYS A 97 -14.03 -26.65 34.25
N LYS A 98 -14.24 -25.68 35.14
CA LYS A 98 -15.08 -24.51 34.86
C LYS A 98 -14.45 -23.60 33.79
N VAL A 99 -13.14 -23.32 33.91
CA VAL A 99 -12.38 -22.55 32.91
C VAL A 99 -12.33 -23.27 31.55
N LEU A 100 -12.26 -24.61 31.54
CA LEU A 100 -12.33 -25.40 30.31
C LEU A 100 -13.66 -25.20 29.58
N MET A 101 -14.80 -25.37 30.27
CA MET A 101 -16.12 -25.11 29.66
C MET A 101 -16.29 -23.66 29.21
N GLU A 102 -15.74 -22.69 29.95
CA GLU A 102 -15.78 -21.28 29.54
C GLU A 102 -15.01 -21.07 28.23
N ALA A 103 -13.82 -21.66 28.08
CA ALA A 103 -13.03 -21.61 26.84
C ALA A 103 -13.66 -22.41 25.68
N GLU A 104 -14.30 -23.55 25.95
CA GLU A 104 -15.03 -24.34 24.94
C GLU A 104 -16.24 -23.57 24.39
N ASN A 105 -16.98 -22.85 25.24
CA ASN A 105 -18.06 -21.97 24.81
C ASN A 105 -17.55 -20.75 24.02
N GLU A 106 -16.47 -20.09 24.47
CA GLU A 106 -15.85 -18.99 23.72
C GLU A 106 -15.35 -19.44 22.33
N LEU A 107 -14.86 -20.67 22.21
CA LEU A 107 -14.46 -21.28 20.95
C LEU A 107 -15.67 -21.55 20.04
N SER A 108 -16.77 -22.09 20.58
CA SER A 108 -18.02 -22.31 19.82
C SER A 108 -18.57 -20.99 19.27
N GLU A 109 -18.67 -19.95 20.12
CA GLU A 109 -19.10 -18.62 19.66
C GLU A 109 -18.14 -18.03 18.61
N ALA A 110 -16.84 -18.29 18.71
CA ALA A 110 -15.86 -17.83 17.72
C ALA A 110 -16.05 -18.53 16.36
N GLN A 111 -16.35 -19.84 16.36
CA GLN A 111 -16.64 -20.61 15.15
C GLN A 111 -17.96 -20.19 14.50
N GLU A 112 -19.00 -19.91 15.29
CA GLU A 112 -20.26 -19.34 14.77
C GLU A 112 -20.03 -17.96 14.15
N ARG A 113 -19.26 -17.08 14.81
CA ARG A 113 -18.88 -15.77 14.29
C ARG A 113 -18.06 -15.87 13.01
N GLU A 114 -17.15 -16.84 12.89
CA GLU A 114 -16.39 -17.08 11.66
C GLU A 114 -17.30 -17.56 10.52
N SER A 115 -18.19 -18.52 10.78
CA SER A 115 -19.18 -19.01 9.81
C SER A 115 -20.05 -17.90 9.24
N ILE A 116 -20.57 -17.00 10.09
CA ILE A 116 -21.33 -15.81 9.67
C ILE A 116 -20.48 -14.90 8.77
N LEU A 117 -19.23 -14.61 9.14
CA LEU A 117 -18.33 -13.77 8.35
C LEU A 117 -17.95 -14.41 6.99
N GLN A 118 -17.84 -15.73 6.91
CA GLN A 118 -17.64 -16.44 5.63
C GLN A 118 -18.87 -16.31 4.72
N VAL A 119 -20.09 -16.40 5.27
CA VAL A 119 -21.34 -16.16 4.51
C VAL A 119 -21.45 -14.71 4.05
N GLU A 120 -21.15 -13.73 4.91
CA GLU A 120 -21.12 -12.31 4.53
C GLU A 120 -20.10 -12.05 3.41
N ALA A 121 -18.90 -12.63 3.49
CA ALA A 121 -17.87 -12.50 2.45
C ALA A 121 -18.36 -13.05 1.10
N LEU A 122 -18.98 -14.24 1.09
CA LEU A 122 -19.55 -14.84 -0.13
C LEU A 122 -20.71 -14.01 -0.70
N GLU A 123 -21.52 -13.36 0.15
CA GLU A 123 -22.52 -12.39 -0.31
C GLU A 123 -21.89 -11.13 -0.92
N PHE A 124 -20.82 -10.59 -0.33
CA PHE A 124 -20.12 -9.43 -0.88
C PHE A 124 -19.43 -9.75 -2.20
N ASP A 125 -18.81 -10.92 -2.35
CA ASP A 125 -18.24 -11.35 -3.63
C ASP A 125 -19.34 -11.60 -4.68
N ARG A 126 -20.51 -12.16 -4.33
CA ARG A 126 -21.66 -12.25 -5.26
C ARG A 126 -22.11 -10.87 -5.73
N LYS A 127 -22.31 -9.92 -4.81
CA LYS A 127 -22.71 -8.53 -5.11
C LYS A 127 -21.65 -7.79 -5.95
N LYS A 128 -20.36 -8.11 -5.74
CA LYS A 128 -19.25 -7.60 -6.56
C LYS A 128 -19.27 -8.18 -7.98
N HIS A 129 -19.57 -9.47 -8.15
CA HIS A 129 -19.67 -10.08 -9.48
C HIS A 129 -20.88 -9.55 -10.27
N THR A 130 -22.04 -9.32 -9.65
CA THR A 130 -23.19 -8.69 -10.36
C THR A 130 -22.86 -7.25 -10.75
N MET A 131 -22.26 -6.45 -9.87
CA MET A 131 -21.81 -5.08 -10.17
C MET A 131 -20.71 -5.03 -11.25
N LEU A 132 -19.92 -6.09 -11.42
CA LEU A 132 -18.94 -6.20 -12.52
C LEU A 132 -19.62 -6.51 -13.85
N LEU A 133 -20.57 -7.46 -13.87
CA LEU A 133 -21.40 -7.76 -15.04
C LEU A 133 -22.21 -6.54 -15.49
N GLU A 134 -22.91 -5.86 -14.58
CA GLU A 134 -23.65 -4.62 -14.86
C GLU A 134 -22.75 -3.52 -15.44
N ARG A 135 -21.49 -3.44 -14.98
CA ARG A 135 -20.48 -2.50 -15.52
C ARG A 135 -19.99 -2.92 -16.92
N GLU A 136 -19.83 -4.21 -17.18
CA GLU A 136 -19.37 -4.74 -18.46
C GLU A 136 -20.46 -4.65 -19.53
N ASP A 137 -21.72 -4.93 -19.18
CA ASP A 137 -22.89 -4.67 -20.04
C ASP A 137 -23.04 -3.17 -20.34
N ALA A 138 -22.87 -2.29 -19.34
CA ALA A 138 -22.93 -0.84 -19.54
C ALA A 138 -21.77 -0.31 -20.41
N LEU A 139 -20.56 -0.86 -20.27
CA LEU A 139 -19.42 -0.53 -21.14
C LEU A 139 -19.66 -1.02 -22.57
N ALA A 140 -20.15 -2.25 -22.76
CA ALA A 140 -20.49 -2.78 -24.07
C ALA A 140 -21.59 -1.96 -24.77
N ALA A 141 -22.58 -1.48 -24.01
CA ALA A 141 -23.63 -0.59 -24.53
C ALA A 141 -23.09 0.79 -24.96
N GLU A 142 -22.18 1.39 -24.18
CA GLU A 142 -21.53 2.65 -24.57
C GLU A 142 -20.54 2.46 -25.73
N GLU A 143 -19.77 1.37 -25.77
CA GLU A 143 -18.92 1.03 -26.91
C GLU A 143 -19.74 0.84 -28.19
N ALA A 144 -20.88 0.14 -28.13
CA ALA A 144 -21.79 -0.02 -29.25
C ALA A 144 -22.39 1.32 -29.72
N ARG A 145 -22.66 2.24 -28.78
CA ARG A 145 -23.15 3.61 -29.10
C ARG A 145 -22.06 4.49 -29.71
N LEU A 146 -20.82 4.35 -29.26
CA LEU A 146 -19.70 5.19 -29.70
C LEU A 146 -19.06 4.71 -31.01
N ARG A 147 -19.08 3.40 -31.30
CA ARG A 147 -18.53 2.79 -32.53
C ARG A 147 -18.91 3.53 -33.82
N PRO A 148 -20.21 3.69 -34.17
CA PRO A 148 -20.60 4.35 -35.42
C PRO A 148 -20.19 5.83 -35.45
N ARG A 149 -20.07 6.49 -34.28
CA ARG A 149 -19.60 7.87 -34.20
C ARG A 149 -18.09 7.99 -34.38
N MET A 150 -17.31 7.01 -33.88
CA MET A 150 -15.88 6.92 -34.16
C MET A 150 -15.62 6.62 -35.63
N GLU A 151 -16.37 5.68 -36.22
CA GLU A 151 -16.30 5.34 -37.65
C GLU A 151 -16.66 6.54 -38.54
N ALA A 152 -17.70 7.31 -38.19
CA ALA A 152 -18.04 8.56 -38.88
C ALA A 152 -16.94 9.63 -38.76
N LEU A 153 -16.45 9.92 -37.55
CA LEU A 153 -15.35 10.88 -37.34
C LEU A 153 -14.06 10.46 -38.06
N GLN A 154 -13.81 9.16 -38.18
CA GLN A 154 -12.64 8.63 -38.88
C GLN A 154 -12.81 8.70 -40.41
N ALA A 155 -14.03 8.59 -40.93
CA ALA A 155 -14.35 8.91 -42.33
C ALA A 155 -14.20 10.42 -42.62
N GLU A 156 -14.68 11.29 -41.73
CA GLU A 156 -14.48 12.75 -41.82
C GLU A 156 -12.99 13.11 -41.80
N MET A 157 -12.20 12.53 -40.88
CA MET A 157 -10.74 12.73 -40.84
C MET A 157 -10.04 12.27 -42.12
N ASN A 158 -10.46 11.15 -42.71
CA ASN A 158 -9.90 10.67 -43.98
C ASN A 158 -10.28 11.57 -45.16
N ALA A 159 -11.51 12.12 -45.18
CA ALA A 159 -11.94 13.09 -46.20
C ALA A 159 -11.14 14.40 -46.10
N MET A 160 -11.08 15.01 -44.90
CA MET A 160 -10.28 16.20 -44.62
C MET A 160 -8.78 15.97 -44.92
N GLY A 161 -8.26 14.78 -44.62
CA GLY A 161 -6.88 14.40 -44.96
C GLY A 161 -6.64 14.42 -46.46
N LYS A 162 -7.56 13.85 -47.25
CA LYS A 162 -7.48 13.87 -48.71
C LYS A 162 -7.62 15.30 -49.27
N GLU A 163 -8.52 16.12 -48.74
CA GLU A 163 -8.63 17.54 -49.14
C GLU A 163 -7.31 18.30 -48.89
N ILE A 164 -6.59 17.98 -47.81
CA ILE A 164 -5.26 18.56 -47.53
C ILE A 164 -4.19 18.03 -48.49
N GLU A 165 -4.25 16.76 -48.89
CA GLU A 165 -3.38 16.19 -49.94
C GLU A 165 -3.65 16.87 -51.30
N ASP A 166 -4.90 16.93 -51.74
CA ASP A 166 -5.30 17.59 -52.99
C ASP A 166 -4.84 19.07 -52.99
N MET A 167 -5.15 19.84 -51.94
CA MET A 167 -4.70 21.24 -51.77
C MET A 167 -3.17 21.41 -51.71
N THR A 168 -2.42 20.43 -51.18
CA THR A 168 -0.95 20.50 -51.19
C THR A 168 -0.35 20.16 -52.56
N THR A 169 -1.01 19.33 -53.37
CA THR A 169 -0.62 19.18 -54.79
C THR A 169 -0.90 20.47 -55.58
N GLU A 170 -2.04 21.13 -55.36
CA GLU A 170 -2.33 22.43 -56.01
C GLU A 170 -1.26 23.47 -55.68
N LEU A 171 -0.91 23.63 -54.39
CA LEU A 171 0.16 24.53 -53.94
C LEU A 171 1.52 24.21 -54.57
N GLN A 172 1.84 22.94 -54.80
CA GLN A 172 3.06 22.54 -55.53
C GLN A 172 3.01 22.96 -57.01
N THR A 173 1.88 22.81 -57.70
CA THR A 173 1.75 23.29 -59.09
C THR A 173 1.82 24.81 -59.21
N ILE A 174 1.29 25.54 -58.22
CA ILE A 174 1.39 27.01 -58.14
C ILE A 174 2.83 27.43 -57.85
N GLY A 175 3.54 26.72 -56.97
CA GLY A 175 4.97 26.91 -56.73
C GLY A 175 5.82 26.73 -57.99
N ALA A 176 5.62 25.63 -58.73
CA ALA A 176 6.32 25.37 -59.98
C ALA A 176 6.10 26.50 -61.01
N LYS A 177 4.85 26.93 -61.23
CA LYS A 177 4.52 28.05 -62.12
C LYS A 177 5.14 29.37 -61.67
N ARG A 178 5.22 29.62 -60.35
CA ARG A 178 5.87 30.83 -59.81
C ARG A 178 7.36 30.83 -60.14
N ASP A 179 8.03 29.69 -59.98
CA ASP A 179 9.47 29.58 -60.18
C ASP A 179 9.83 29.57 -61.69
N GLU A 180 8.94 29.08 -62.55
CA GLU A 180 8.99 29.24 -64.00
C GLU A 180 8.88 30.72 -64.43
N ILE A 181 7.88 31.46 -63.91
CA ILE A 181 7.74 32.91 -64.15
C ILE A 181 8.95 33.70 -63.60
N LEU A 182 9.54 33.30 -62.48
CA LEU A 182 10.76 33.91 -61.96
C LEU A 182 11.97 33.67 -62.88
N ALA A 183 12.05 32.51 -63.55
CA ALA A 183 13.08 32.25 -64.56
C ALA A 183 12.91 33.18 -65.77
N GLU A 184 11.69 33.31 -66.31
CA GLU A 184 11.37 34.26 -67.39
C GLU A 184 11.71 35.72 -66.99
N GLU A 185 11.40 36.10 -65.74
CA GLU A 185 11.72 37.42 -65.20
C GLU A 185 13.25 37.65 -65.12
N THR A 186 14.05 36.63 -64.76
CA THR A 186 15.52 36.74 -64.78
C THR A 186 16.07 36.88 -66.20
N GLU A 187 15.57 36.12 -67.17
CA GLU A 187 15.99 36.25 -68.58
C GLU A 187 15.64 37.65 -69.14
N CYS A 188 14.47 38.19 -68.77
CA CYS A 188 14.08 39.55 -69.13
C CYS A 188 14.95 40.62 -68.45
N LYS A 189 15.39 40.40 -67.20
CA LYS A 189 16.33 41.29 -66.50
C LYS A 189 17.73 41.28 -67.14
N GLU A 190 18.19 40.15 -67.65
CA GLU A 190 19.47 40.08 -68.39
C GLU A 190 19.38 40.79 -69.75
N LYS A 191 18.29 40.57 -70.51
CA LYS A 191 18.00 41.34 -71.74
C LYS A 191 17.96 42.85 -71.46
N LEU A 192 17.35 43.27 -70.36
CA LEU A 192 17.34 44.68 -69.93
C LEU A 192 18.73 45.22 -69.54
N ARG A 193 19.61 44.42 -68.90
CA ARG A 193 20.99 44.85 -68.63
C ARG A 193 21.75 45.14 -69.91
N HIS A 194 21.66 44.25 -70.91
CA HIS A 194 22.32 44.42 -72.20
C HIS A 194 21.90 45.73 -72.91
N TRP A 195 20.59 46.03 -72.93
CA TRP A 195 20.10 47.31 -73.47
C TRP A 195 20.57 48.54 -72.67
N ASN A 196 20.67 48.45 -71.35
CA ASN A 196 21.17 49.54 -70.52
C ASN A 196 22.68 49.80 -70.72
N GLU A 197 23.48 48.77 -70.99
CA GLU A 197 24.90 48.93 -71.32
C GLU A 197 25.09 49.67 -72.66
N ILE A 198 24.29 49.33 -73.68
CA ILE A 198 24.27 50.04 -74.98
C ILE A 198 23.90 51.53 -74.78
N MET A 199 22.90 51.82 -73.94
CA MET A 199 22.49 53.19 -73.62
C MET A 199 23.54 53.95 -72.77
N ALA A 200 24.30 53.26 -71.93
CA ALA A 200 25.38 53.85 -71.15
C ALA A 200 26.57 54.30 -72.03
N ASP A 201 26.87 53.58 -73.12
CA ASP A 201 27.91 54.00 -74.07
C ASP A 201 27.43 55.10 -75.03
N ALA A 202 26.16 55.11 -75.43
CA ALA A 202 25.57 56.22 -76.18
C ALA A 202 25.59 57.54 -75.37
N THR A 203 25.28 57.48 -74.07
CA THR A 203 25.26 58.68 -73.21
C THR A 203 26.67 59.21 -72.87
N LYS A 204 27.71 58.37 -72.85
CA LYS A 204 29.13 58.81 -72.79
C LYS A 204 29.56 59.62 -74.01
N GLN A 205 28.98 59.37 -75.18
CA GLN A 205 29.27 60.14 -76.40
C GLN A 205 28.55 61.50 -76.40
N LEU A 206 27.29 61.54 -75.94
CA LEU A 206 26.49 62.78 -75.90
C LEU A 206 27.00 63.82 -74.88
N THR A 207 27.53 63.35 -73.75
CA THR A 207 27.87 64.20 -72.59
C THR A 207 29.09 65.14 -72.76
N ASN A 208 29.80 65.04 -73.89
CA ASN A 208 30.96 65.88 -74.21
C ASN A 208 30.63 67.19 -74.96
N VAL A 209 29.37 67.42 -75.38
CA VAL A 209 29.02 68.56 -76.25
C VAL A 209 28.25 69.70 -75.53
N GLU A 210 27.52 69.41 -74.45
CA GLU A 210 26.44 70.30 -73.94
C GLU A 210 26.73 71.01 -72.59
N LYS A 211 27.88 71.70 -72.47
CA LYS A 211 28.30 72.39 -71.22
C LYS A 211 28.83 73.83 -71.36
N ALA A 212 28.07 74.69 -72.04
CA ALA A 212 28.16 76.15 -71.88
C ALA A 212 26.83 76.82 -72.34
N PRO A 213 26.36 77.95 -71.74
CA PRO A 213 26.69 78.53 -70.44
C PRO A 213 25.44 79.02 -69.63
N GLU A 214 24.28 78.34 -69.66
CA GLU A 214 23.03 78.88 -69.07
C GLU A 214 22.74 78.56 -67.58
N ARG A 215 23.56 77.71 -66.93
CA ARG A 215 23.21 77.08 -65.63
C ARG A 215 23.29 77.99 -64.39
N ALA A 216 23.51 79.30 -64.55
CA ALA A 216 23.88 80.20 -63.46
C ALA A 216 22.70 80.91 -62.75
N MET A 217 21.58 81.17 -63.44
CA MET A 217 20.57 82.13 -62.95
C MET A 217 19.23 81.53 -62.49
N LYS A 218 18.95 80.24 -62.76
CA LYS A 218 17.70 79.57 -62.30
C LYS A 218 17.86 78.77 -61.00
N GLN A 219 19.08 78.67 -60.47
CA GLN A 219 19.39 77.79 -59.34
C GLN A 219 18.97 78.36 -57.97
N THR A 220 18.82 79.67 -57.83
CA THR A 220 18.61 80.36 -56.54
C THR A 220 17.16 80.35 -56.05
N GLU A 221 16.16 80.51 -56.92
CA GLU A 221 14.74 80.50 -56.52
C GLU A 221 14.25 79.11 -56.08
N ILE A 222 14.83 78.04 -56.63
CA ILE A 222 14.45 76.66 -56.30
C ILE A 222 14.82 76.33 -54.85
N VAL A 223 16.00 76.77 -54.39
CA VAL A 223 16.53 76.48 -53.04
C VAL A 223 15.59 76.97 -51.92
N ILE A 224 15.01 78.16 -52.08
CA ILE A 224 14.08 78.75 -51.10
C ILE A 224 12.81 77.91 -50.96
N LYS A 225 12.26 77.44 -52.09
CA LYS A 225 11.05 76.59 -52.10
C LYS A 225 11.32 75.18 -51.56
N SER A 226 12.49 74.59 -51.85
CA SER A 226 12.88 73.30 -51.26
C SER A 226 13.11 73.38 -49.74
N TYR A 227 13.60 74.50 -49.21
CA TYR A 227 13.81 74.67 -47.77
C TYR A 227 12.48 74.66 -46.99
N GLN A 228 11.46 75.34 -47.51
CA GLN A 228 10.12 75.36 -46.89
C GLN A 228 9.43 73.99 -46.91
N ALA A 229 9.61 73.20 -47.99
CA ALA A 229 9.14 71.82 -48.04
C ALA A 229 9.83 70.93 -46.99
N ALA A 230 11.16 71.03 -46.88
CA ALA A 230 11.95 70.25 -45.91
C ALA A 230 11.59 70.55 -44.44
N GLN A 231 11.16 71.78 -44.10
CA GLN A 231 10.69 72.10 -42.75
C GLN A 231 9.38 71.36 -42.39
N LEU A 232 8.45 71.21 -43.35
CA LEU A 232 7.20 70.46 -43.12
C LEU A 232 7.45 68.95 -43.03
N GLU A 233 8.36 68.42 -43.86
CA GLU A 233 8.78 67.02 -43.78
C GLU A 233 9.47 66.69 -42.45
N LEU A 234 10.25 67.63 -41.88
CA LEU A 234 10.88 67.48 -40.57
C LEU A 234 9.82 67.32 -39.46
N SER A 235 8.83 68.22 -39.38
CA SER A 235 7.73 68.08 -38.40
C SER A 235 6.94 66.78 -38.58
N ALA A 236 6.71 66.35 -39.83
CA ALA A 236 6.04 65.09 -40.14
C ALA A 236 6.92 63.84 -39.91
N LEU A 237 8.21 64.01 -39.59
CA LEU A 237 9.11 62.95 -39.11
C LEU A 237 9.17 62.94 -37.59
N ASP A 238 9.20 64.11 -36.93
CA ASP A 238 9.18 64.22 -35.47
C ASP A 238 7.88 63.62 -34.88
N GLU A 239 6.71 63.87 -35.48
CA GLU A 239 5.45 63.23 -35.07
C GLU A 239 5.52 61.69 -35.18
N LYS A 240 6.10 61.17 -36.27
CA LYS A 240 6.29 59.72 -36.46
C LYS A 240 7.27 59.14 -35.46
N LEU A 241 8.33 59.88 -35.13
CA LEU A 241 9.34 59.48 -34.15
C LEU A 241 8.74 59.44 -32.75
N GLN A 242 7.91 60.42 -32.39
CA GLN A 242 7.15 60.42 -31.14
C GLN A 242 6.22 59.20 -31.03
N VAL A 243 5.48 58.86 -32.09
CA VAL A 243 4.63 57.65 -32.13
C VAL A 243 5.44 56.35 -31.96
N GLN A 244 6.67 56.29 -32.49
CA GLN A 244 7.57 55.15 -32.28
C GLN A 244 8.11 55.10 -30.83
N MET A 245 8.45 56.23 -30.22
CA MET A 245 8.85 56.29 -28.81
C MET A 245 7.72 55.82 -27.88
N ASP A 246 6.49 56.24 -28.18
CA ASP A 246 5.27 55.80 -27.48
C ASP A 246 5.04 54.29 -27.62
N MET A 247 5.35 53.70 -28.79
CA MET A 247 5.28 52.26 -29.03
C MET A 247 6.38 51.51 -28.26
N ILE A 248 7.61 52.04 -28.22
CA ILE A 248 8.72 51.48 -27.45
C ILE A 248 8.37 51.44 -25.96
N ALA A 249 7.88 52.53 -25.38
CA ALA A 249 7.45 52.57 -23.97
C ALA A 249 6.35 51.52 -23.67
N LYS A 250 5.38 51.34 -24.58
CA LYS A 250 4.33 50.31 -24.47
C LYS A 250 4.88 48.88 -24.59
N LEU A 251 5.98 48.67 -25.31
CA LEU A 251 6.68 47.38 -25.41
C LEU A 251 7.57 47.10 -24.19
N GLU A 252 8.23 48.12 -23.62
CA GLU A 252 9.01 48.00 -22.39
C GLU A 252 8.12 47.68 -21.18
N LEU A 253 6.95 48.31 -21.06
CA LEU A 253 5.96 47.96 -20.04
C LEU A 253 5.54 46.49 -20.14
N LYS A 254 5.28 46.00 -21.36
CA LYS A 254 4.95 44.58 -21.63
C LYS A 254 6.12 43.62 -21.39
N LYS A 255 7.37 44.07 -21.55
CA LYS A 255 8.58 43.31 -21.20
C LYS A 255 8.72 43.18 -19.69
N ASN A 256 8.45 44.26 -18.95
CA ASN A 256 8.56 44.29 -17.50
C ASN A 256 7.48 43.43 -16.82
N THR A 257 6.22 43.46 -17.28
CA THR A 257 5.17 42.57 -16.75
C THR A 257 5.47 41.10 -17.04
N ARG A 258 5.92 40.76 -18.26
CA ARG A 258 6.37 39.39 -18.58
C ARG A 258 7.54 38.92 -17.71
N ASN A 259 8.41 39.84 -17.27
CA ASN A 259 9.52 39.51 -16.37
C ASN A 259 9.04 39.27 -14.92
N THR A 260 8.04 40.02 -14.44
CA THR A 260 7.39 39.72 -13.15
C THR A 260 6.63 38.39 -13.20
N ASP A 261 5.95 38.08 -14.31
CA ASP A 261 5.24 36.81 -14.48
C ASP A 261 6.23 35.63 -14.54
N TYR A 262 7.35 35.79 -15.26
CA TYR A 262 8.41 34.78 -15.34
C TYR A 262 9.07 34.50 -13.99
N THR A 263 9.38 35.54 -13.20
CA THR A 263 9.97 35.37 -11.86
C THR A 263 8.99 34.74 -10.88
N GLN A 264 7.69 35.08 -10.93
CA GLN A 264 6.65 34.39 -10.16
C GLN A 264 6.49 32.92 -10.58
N ALA A 265 6.48 32.62 -11.89
CA ALA A 265 6.44 31.26 -12.41
C ALA A 265 7.66 30.44 -11.96
N GLN A 266 8.87 31.02 -11.98
CA GLN A 266 10.09 30.38 -11.50
C GLN A 266 10.05 30.13 -9.98
N ALA A 267 9.49 31.04 -9.19
CA ALA A 267 9.28 30.84 -7.76
C ALA A 267 8.27 29.72 -7.46
N ASN A 268 7.18 29.63 -8.22
CA ASN A 268 6.18 28.56 -8.10
C ASN A 268 6.74 27.21 -8.57
N LEU A 269 7.58 27.17 -9.61
CA LEU A 269 8.31 25.97 -10.02
C LEU A 269 9.25 25.47 -8.91
N ARG A 270 9.96 26.36 -8.20
CA ARG A 270 10.80 25.99 -7.04
C ARG A 270 9.97 25.39 -5.89
N LYS A 271 8.80 25.95 -5.60
CA LYS A 271 7.86 25.40 -4.59
C LYS A 271 7.36 24.00 -4.98
N LEU A 272 6.97 23.81 -6.25
CA LEU A 272 6.53 22.51 -6.77
C LEU A 272 7.64 21.46 -6.74
N LYS A 273 8.88 21.83 -7.10
CA LYS A 273 10.03 20.92 -6.97
C LYS A 273 10.25 20.49 -5.51
N ALA A 274 10.29 21.42 -4.56
CA ALA A 274 10.42 21.08 -3.15
C ALA A 274 9.28 20.18 -2.60
N GLN A 275 8.07 20.26 -3.17
CA GLN A 275 6.95 19.36 -2.86
C GLN A 275 7.05 17.98 -3.54
N ILE A 276 7.73 17.88 -4.68
CA ILE A 276 8.06 16.61 -5.33
C ILE A 276 9.21 15.93 -4.59
N ASP A 277 10.23 16.69 -4.17
CA ASP A 277 11.40 16.19 -3.46
C ASP A 277 11.02 15.69 -2.06
N SER A 278 10.13 16.39 -1.34
CA SER A 278 9.60 15.87 -0.06
C SER A 278 8.71 14.63 -0.24
N LYS A 279 7.92 14.56 -1.31
CA LYS A 279 7.15 13.35 -1.66
C LYS A 279 8.05 12.17 -2.02
N ARG A 280 9.15 12.39 -2.76
CA ARG A 280 10.17 11.38 -3.04
C ARG A 280 10.73 10.82 -1.75
N ILE A 281 11.21 11.68 -0.85
CA ILE A 281 11.71 11.26 0.47
C ILE A 281 10.65 10.42 1.24
N THR A 282 9.37 10.81 1.21
CA THR A 282 8.32 9.98 1.85
C THR A 282 8.11 8.63 1.16
N ILE A 283 8.22 8.55 -0.17
CA ILE A 283 8.16 7.29 -0.92
C ILE A 283 9.37 6.42 -0.59
N ASP A 284 10.58 7.00 -0.53
CA ASP A 284 11.82 6.28 -0.18
C ASP A 284 11.75 5.71 1.26
N THR A 285 11.17 6.45 2.21
CA THR A 285 10.90 5.93 3.58
C THR A 285 9.80 4.87 3.63
N LEU A 286 8.83 4.91 2.72
CA LEU A 286 7.79 3.88 2.63
C LEU A 286 8.33 2.60 1.98
N ASN A 287 9.13 2.72 0.92
CA ASN A 287 9.80 1.61 0.25
C ASN A 287 10.74 0.88 1.22
N THR A 288 11.60 1.61 1.94
CA THR A 288 12.47 0.98 2.97
C THR A 288 11.68 0.34 4.11
N SER A 289 10.52 0.90 4.51
CA SER A 289 9.63 0.23 5.48
C SER A 289 8.96 -1.03 4.92
N LEU A 290 8.66 -1.06 3.62
CA LEU A 290 8.10 -2.22 2.92
C LEU A 290 9.16 -3.32 2.73
N GLU A 291 10.40 -2.94 2.40
CA GLU A 291 11.55 -3.84 2.34
C GLU A 291 11.78 -4.52 3.71
N MET A 292 11.78 -3.77 4.80
CA MET A 292 11.88 -4.33 6.16
C MET A 292 10.73 -5.28 6.53
N GLU A 293 9.49 -4.97 6.15
CA GLU A 293 8.34 -5.87 6.37
C GLU A 293 8.39 -7.12 5.46
N LEU A 294 8.96 -7.02 4.25
CA LEU A 294 9.21 -8.17 3.36
C LEU A 294 10.33 -9.06 3.90
N GLU A 295 11.44 -8.49 4.38
CA GLU A 295 12.52 -9.24 5.07
C GLU A 295 11.99 -9.93 6.33
N ALA A 296 11.19 -9.22 7.15
CA ALA A 296 10.55 -9.80 8.33
C ALA A 296 9.62 -10.96 7.94
N ARG A 297 8.81 -10.81 6.88
CA ARG A 297 7.93 -11.86 6.36
C ARG A 297 8.71 -13.08 5.85
N GLN A 298 9.82 -12.88 5.15
CA GLN A 298 10.71 -13.96 4.74
C GLN A 298 11.34 -14.66 5.95
N GLY A 299 11.78 -13.91 6.96
CA GLY A 299 12.29 -14.44 8.23
C GLY A 299 11.24 -15.27 8.98
N TYR A 300 9.99 -14.84 9.00
CA TYR A 300 8.88 -15.62 9.56
C TYR A 300 8.62 -16.89 8.74
N GLN A 301 8.63 -16.83 7.40
CA GLN A 301 8.45 -18.01 6.53
C GLN A 301 9.58 -19.04 6.72
N GLN A 302 10.84 -18.60 6.78
CA GLN A 302 11.98 -19.48 7.09
C GLN A 302 11.82 -20.13 8.47
N ARG A 303 11.36 -19.38 9.47
CA ARG A 303 11.17 -19.90 10.84
C ARG A 303 9.97 -20.86 10.95
N ILE A 304 8.91 -20.64 10.16
CA ILE A 304 7.79 -21.59 10.00
C ILE A 304 8.30 -22.89 9.35
N ALA A 305 9.07 -22.81 8.26
CA ALA A 305 9.65 -24.00 7.62
C ALA A 305 10.58 -24.79 8.55
N GLN A 306 11.40 -24.10 9.36
CA GLN A 306 12.23 -24.72 10.40
C GLN A 306 11.38 -25.41 11.49
N LEU A 307 10.28 -24.78 11.92
CA LEU A 307 9.35 -25.38 12.89
C LEU A 307 8.60 -26.59 12.30
N GLU A 308 8.16 -26.53 11.04
CA GLU A 308 7.59 -27.68 10.35
C GLU A 308 8.58 -28.84 10.23
N GLN A 309 9.85 -28.56 9.91
CA GLN A 309 10.89 -29.57 9.83
C GLN A 309 11.17 -30.18 11.21
N LEU A 310 11.21 -29.36 12.27
CA LEU A 310 11.30 -29.84 13.66
C LEU A 310 10.10 -30.71 14.06
N ILE A 311 8.87 -30.30 13.71
CA ILE A 311 7.65 -31.09 13.96
C ILE A 311 7.71 -32.42 13.20
N LYS A 312 8.13 -32.43 11.94
CA LYS A 312 8.32 -33.66 11.15
C LYS A 312 9.37 -34.58 11.80
N THR A 313 10.52 -34.06 12.25
CA THR A 313 11.54 -34.87 12.93
C THR A 313 11.11 -35.39 14.31
N THR A 314 10.39 -34.60 15.10
CA THR A 314 9.88 -35.04 16.41
C THR A 314 8.70 -36.01 16.29
N HIS A 315 7.90 -35.91 15.22
CA HIS A 315 6.88 -36.90 14.89
C HIS A 315 7.51 -38.25 14.51
N ILE A 316 8.51 -38.27 13.63
CA ILE A 316 9.25 -39.49 13.25
C ILE A 316 9.93 -40.10 14.48
N ALA A 317 10.58 -39.29 15.33
CA ALA A 317 11.18 -39.76 16.57
C ALA A 317 10.13 -40.40 17.51
N ARG A 318 8.96 -39.77 17.66
CA ARG A 318 7.84 -40.32 18.44
C ARG A 318 7.31 -41.63 17.87
N GLU A 319 7.25 -41.79 16.54
CA GLU A 319 6.86 -43.05 15.90
C GLU A 319 7.89 -44.15 16.15
N THR A 320 9.20 -43.84 16.07
CA THR A 320 10.24 -44.81 16.41
C THR A 320 10.21 -45.20 17.89
N GLU A 321 9.95 -44.26 18.81
CA GLU A 321 9.81 -44.59 20.24
C GLU A 321 8.53 -45.38 20.55
N LEU A 322 7.42 -45.12 19.84
CA LEU A 322 6.23 -45.98 19.93
C LEU A 322 6.54 -47.40 19.44
N GLY A 323 7.24 -47.55 18.31
CA GLY A 323 7.69 -48.86 17.82
C GLY A 323 8.63 -49.59 18.79
N ASN A 324 9.53 -48.86 19.45
CA ASN A 324 10.40 -49.39 20.51
C ASN A 324 9.58 -49.84 21.72
N VAL A 325 8.65 -49.02 22.20
CA VAL A 325 7.78 -49.33 23.35
C VAL A 325 6.89 -50.54 23.05
N GLU A 326 6.32 -50.64 21.84
CA GLU A 326 5.57 -51.84 21.43
C GLU A 326 6.47 -53.08 21.35
N HIS A 327 7.71 -52.95 20.85
CA HIS A 327 8.64 -54.08 20.82
C HIS A 327 8.96 -54.56 22.25
N VAL A 328 9.25 -53.63 23.17
CA VAL A 328 9.46 -53.94 24.59
C VAL A 328 8.20 -54.51 25.24
N HIS A 329 7.00 -54.04 24.87
CA HIS A 329 5.74 -54.61 25.36
C HIS A 329 5.59 -56.07 24.94
N ARG A 330 5.83 -56.38 23.66
CA ARG A 330 5.80 -57.75 23.12
C ARG A 330 6.86 -58.66 23.76
N GLU A 331 8.03 -58.13 24.13
CA GLU A 331 9.04 -58.84 24.93
C GLU A 331 8.57 -59.09 26.38
N MET A 332 7.89 -58.11 27.00
CA MET A 332 7.28 -58.23 28.32
C MET A 332 6.15 -59.27 28.35
N GLU A 333 5.30 -59.31 27.31
CA GLU A 333 4.25 -60.33 27.16
C GLU A 333 4.86 -61.74 27.00
N ARG A 334 5.89 -61.91 26.16
CA ARG A 334 6.62 -63.18 26.00
C ARG A 334 7.23 -63.66 27.31
N THR A 335 7.91 -62.78 28.04
CA THR A 335 8.57 -63.12 29.31
C THR A 335 7.56 -63.36 30.44
N SER A 336 6.43 -62.66 30.45
CA SER A 336 5.30 -62.91 31.34
C SER A 336 4.66 -64.29 31.09
N ALA A 337 4.46 -64.66 29.82
CA ALA A 337 3.95 -65.98 29.44
C ALA A 337 4.93 -67.12 29.84
N ALA A 338 6.23 -66.94 29.59
CA ALA A 338 7.25 -67.89 30.04
C ALA A 338 7.32 -67.98 31.58
N TYR A 339 7.02 -66.89 32.29
CA TYR A 339 6.95 -66.87 33.75
C TYR A 339 5.72 -67.62 34.29
N THR A 340 4.53 -67.46 33.69
CA THR A 340 3.33 -68.21 34.11
C THR A 340 3.43 -69.71 33.76
N GLU A 341 4.05 -70.06 32.63
CA GLU A 341 4.44 -71.45 32.34
C GLU A 341 5.38 -72.00 33.43
N LEU A 342 6.38 -71.22 33.85
CA LEU A 342 7.29 -71.61 34.93
C LEU A 342 6.54 -71.78 36.27
N GLU A 343 5.64 -70.87 36.64
CA GLU A 343 4.79 -71.00 37.84
C GLU A 343 3.93 -72.27 37.80
N HIS A 344 3.36 -72.63 36.63
CA HIS A 344 2.65 -73.90 36.45
C HIS A 344 3.56 -75.13 36.63
N THR A 345 4.80 -75.11 36.11
CA THR A 345 5.75 -76.21 36.36
C THR A 345 6.14 -76.33 37.83
N VAL A 346 6.37 -75.20 38.52
CA VAL A 346 6.68 -75.18 39.96
C VAL A 346 5.50 -75.69 40.79
N ALA A 347 4.27 -75.32 40.45
CA ALA A 347 3.06 -75.83 41.10
C ALA A 347 2.93 -77.37 40.95
N ASN A 348 3.24 -77.91 39.76
CA ASN A 348 3.26 -79.35 39.52
C ASN A 348 4.36 -80.06 40.35
N ILE A 349 5.59 -79.54 40.35
CA ILE A 349 6.70 -80.08 41.16
C ILE A 349 6.38 -80.05 42.66
N LEU A 350 5.73 -78.99 43.16
CA LEU A 350 5.29 -78.90 44.56
C LEU A 350 4.23 -79.96 44.91
N LYS A 351 3.32 -80.27 43.99
CA LYS A 351 2.33 -81.34 44.13
C LYS A 351 2.97 -82.72 44.15
N GLU A 352 3.88 -83.02 43.21
CA GLU A 352 4.66 -84.26 43.21
C GLU A 352 5.47 -84.43 44.50
N GLN A 353 6.09 -83.35 45.00
CA GLN A 353 6.82 -83.37 46.27
C GLN A 353 5.89 -83.66 47.46
N GLN A 354 4.62 -83.23 47.41
CA GLN A 354 3.61 -83.53 48.43
C GLN A 354 3.22 -85.01 48.40
N ASP A 355 2.94 -85.56 47.22
CA ASP A 355 2.60 -86.98 47.02
C ASP A 355 3.75 -87.91 47.48
N ILE A 356 5.01 -87.53 47.20
CA ILE A 356 6.20 -88.23 47.68
C ILE A 356 6.30 -88.19 49.21
N LYS A 357 6.04 -87.03 49.86
CA LYS A 357 6.03 -86.93 51.33
C LYS A 357 4.99 -87.84 51.97
N GLU A 358 3.78 -87.92 51.39
CA GLU A 358 2.76 -88.85 51.87
C GLU A 358 3.19 -90.30 51.75
N ASN A 359 3.80 -90.67 50.62
CA ASN A 359 4.24 -92.03 50.36
C ASN A 359 5.39 -92.44 51.29
N ILE A 360 6.31 -91.52 51.61
CA ILE A 360 7.30 -91.70 52.69
C ILE A 360 6.62 -91.91 54.06
N GLY A 361 5.54 -91.17 54.34
CA GLY A 361 4.73 -91.36 55.55
C GLY A 361 4.06 -92.74 55.64
N LYS A 362 3.52 -93.23 54.52
CA LYS A 362 2.92 -94.58 54.38
C LYS A 362 3.98 -95.67 54.62
N VAL A 363 5.20 -95.50 54.10
CA VAL A 363 6.34 -96.42 54.30
C VAL A 363 6.86 -96.43 55.74
N LYS A 364 7.00 -95.27 56.40
CA LYS A 364 7.42 -95.20 57.82
C LYS A 364 6.50 -96.00 58.74
N LYS A 365 5.18 -95.84 58.58
CA LYS A 365 4.14 -96.64 59.26
C LYS A 365 4.16 -98.14 58.94
N HIS A 366 4.88 -98.57 57.90
CA HIS A 366 5.11 -99.99 57.62
C HIS A 366 6.36 -100.51 58.35
N ILE A 367 7.45 -99.75 58.34
CA ILE A 367 8.69 -100.06 59.07
C ILE A 367 8.43 -100.21 60.58
N GLU A 368 7.66 -99.30 61.18
CA GLU A 368 7.27 -99.35 62.60
C GLU A 368 6.53 -100.66 62.96
N ARG A 369 5.61 -101.11 62.11
CA ARG A 369 4.89 -102.39 62.29
C ARG A 369 5.83 -103.59 62.24
N VAL A 370 6.79 -103.60 61.30
CA VAL A 370 7.80 -104.67 61.19
C VAL A 370 8.73 -104.71 62.41
N GLN A 371 9.17 -103.56 62.91
CA GLN A 371 9.97 -103.47 64.15
C GLN A 371 9.20 -103.99 65.37
N GLY A 372 7.89 -103.72 65.46
CA GLY A 372 7.01 -104.24 66.50
C GLY A 372 6.75 -105.75 66.44
N VAL A 373 6.98 -106.41 65.29
CA VAL A 373 7.05 -107.88 65.21
C VAL A 373 8.41 -108.38 65.68
N ARG A 374 9.51 -107.75 65.23
CA ARG A 374 10.89 -108.17 65.55
C ARG A 374 11.16 -108.24 67.06
N LYS A 375 10.69 -107.25 67.84
CA LYS A 375 10.85 -107.25 69.32
C LYS A 375 10.17 -108.44 70.00
N ARG A 376 8.96 -108.82 69.57
CA ARG A 376 8.21 -109.95 70.15
C ARG A 376 8.87 -111.31 69.87
N ASN A 377 9.54 -111.46 68.73
CA ASN A 377 10.27 -112.68 68.41
C ASN A 377 11.58 -112.82 69.21
N ALA A 378 12.25 -111.71 69.56
CA ALA A 378 13.47 -111.74 70.36
C ALA A 378 13.22 -112.27 71.79
N GLN A 379 12.16 -111.80 72.45
CA GLN A 379 11.83 -112.21 73.83
C GLN A 379 11.60 -113.73 73.95
N ARG A 380 10.92 -114.33 72.97
CA ARG A 380 10.69 -115.79 72.91
C ARG A 380 11.97 -116.63 72.87
N LEU A 381 13.07 -116.07 72.36
CA LEU A 381 14.35 -116.77 72.21
C LEU A 381 15.16 -116.81 73.51
N GLU A 382 15.00 -115.79 74.37
CA GLU A 382 15.67 -115.71 75.68
C GLU A 382 15.06 -116.65 76.73
N ASP A 383 13.78 -117.01 76.58
CA ASP A 383 13.09 -117.94 77.49
C ASP A 383 13.52 -119.40 77.27
N GLU A 384 13.70 -119.85 76.02
CA GLU A 384 14.14 -121.22 75.72
C GLU A 384 15.59 -121.49 76.18
N GLN A 385 16.48 -120.50 76.07
CA GLN A 385 17.89 -120.65 76.48
C GLN A 385 18.04 -120.96 77.98
N ARG A 386 17.22 -120.35 78.84
CA ARG A 386 17.24 -120.57 80.30
C ARG A 386 16.86 -121.99 80.72
N VAL A 387 16.19 -122.77 79.88
CA VAL A 387 15.80 -124.16 80.17
C VAL A 387 16.98 -125.12 80.02
N MET A 388 17.91 -124.85 79.11
CA MET A 388 19.02 -125.76 78.80
C MET A 388 20.08 -125.82 79.91
N GLU A 389 20.45 -124.68 80.50
CA GLU A 389 21.55 -124.60 81.47
C GLU A 389 21.31 -125.30 82.81
N LEU A 390 20.06 -125.61 83.14
CA LEU A 390 19.69 -126.36 84.33
C LEU A 390 19.96 -127.86 84.17
N ARG A 391 19.93 -128.37 82.93
CA ARG A 391 20.11 -129.81 82.64
C ARG A 391 21.58 -130.24 82.68
N THR A 392 22.51 -129.35 82.32
CA THR A 392 23.95 -129.64 82.27
C THR A 392 24.60 -129.77 83.65
N ARG A 393 24.04 -129.14 84.69
CA ARG A 393 24.63 -129.07 86.04
C ARG A 393 24.43 -130.32 86.91
N ALA A 394 23.64 -131.29 86.47
CA ALA A 394 23.35 -132.51 87.23
C ALA A 394 24.41 -133.63 87.07
N PHE A 395 25.23 -133.60 86.03
CA PHE A 395 26.03 -134.75 85.57
C PHE A 395 27.41 -134.90 86.24
N MET A 396 27.92 -133.88 86.92
CA MET A 396 29.36 -133.76 87.28
C MET A 396 29.64 -133.98 88.79
N ARG A 397 29.30 -135.15 89.38
CA ARG A 397 29.42 -135.37 90.85
C ARG A 397 29.95 -136.73 91.37
N GLU A 398 30.49 -137.65 90.54
CA GLU A 398 30.47 -139.10 90.91
C GLU A 398 31.75 -139.95 90.62
N GLN A 399 32.95 -139.68 91.21
CA GLN A 399 34.16 -140.59 91.13
C GLN A 399 35.39 -140.31 92.09
N SER A 400 36.16 -141.36 92.54
CA SER A 400 37.47 -141.35 93.31
C SER A 400 38.07 -142.81 93.50
N ARG A 401 39.16 -143.27 94.21
CA ARG A 401 40.26 -142.77 95.14
C ARG A 401 41.41 -143.85 95.42
N GLU A 402 42.39 -143.61 96.34
CA GLU A 402 43.41 -144.53 97.03
C GLU A 402 44.56 -145.25 96.22
N GLU A 403 45.67 -145.89 96.71
CA GLU A 403 46.40 -146.25 98.01
C GLU A 403 47.95 -146.55 97.68
N GLY A 404 48.95 -147.06 98.47
CA GLY A 404 49.14 -147.50 99.89
C GLY A 404 50.47 -148.26 100.29
N PHE A 405 50.99 -148.05 101.53
CA PHE A 405 51.82 -148.92 102.46
C PHE A 405 53.36 -149.29 102.39
N ILE A 406 53.86 -150.04 103.42
CA ILE A 406 55.23 -150.05 104.05
C ILE A 406 55.71 -151.48 104.48
N ALA A 407 57.03 -151.84 104.43
CA ALA A 407 57.71 -152.80 105.36
C ALA A 407 59.27 -152.97 105.20
N LYS A 408 59.91 -153.64 106.18
CA LYS A 408 61.23 -154.36 106.15
C LYS A 408 62.55 -153.56 106.07
N ALA A 409 62.87 -152.82 107.14
CA ALA A 409 64.04 -151.91 107.22
C ALA A 409 65.29 -152.45 107.98
N GLU A 410 65.42 -153.76 108.22
CA GLU A 410 66.33 -154.25 109.28
C GLU A 410 67.63 -154.94 108.83
N ALA A 411 67.66 -155.57 107.64
CA ALA A 411 68.82 -156.34 107.17
C ALA A 411 70.05 -155.47 106.79
N VAL A 412 69.81 -154.27 106.25
CA VAL A 412 70.84 -153.39 105.67
C VAL A 412 71.66 -152.63 106.75
N ARG A 413 71.42 -152.90 108.05
CA ARG A 413 72.13 -152.20 109.14
C ARG A 413 73.62 -152.52 109.24
N GLU A 414 74.08 -153.65 108.67
CA GLU A 414 75.49 -153.99 108.57
C GLU A 414 76.16 -153.32 107.34
N ASP A 415 75.49 -153.29 106.18
CA ASP A 415 75.94 -152.52 105.00
C ASP A 415 76.13 -151.02 105.31
N ILE A 416 75.26 -150.47 106.17
CA ILE A 416 75.32 -149.09 106.67
C ILE A 416 76.66 -148.80 107.40
N ALA A 417 77.36 -149.80 107.95
CA ALA A 417 78.66 -149.58 108.57
C ALA A 417 79.75 -149.22 107.54
N ALA A 418 79.75 -149.86 106.36
CA ALA A 418 80.68 -149.56 105.27
C ALA A 418 80.35 -148.20 104.62
N LEU A 419 79.07 -147.95 104.31
CA LEU A 419 78.61 -146.72 103.65
C LEU A 419 78.92 -145.44 104.46
N LYS A 420 78.98 -145.51 105.79
CA LYS A 420 79.35 -144.37 106.66
C LYS A 420 80.73 -143.78 106.34
N SER A 421 81.67 -144.58 105.82
CA SER A 421 83.01 -144.08 105.47
C SER A 421 82.95 -143.16 104.24
N GLU A 422 82.25 -143.56 103.18
CA GLU A 422 82.08 -142.73 101.98
C GLU A 422 81.27 -141.44 102.24
N ILE A 423 80.25 -141.53 103.11
CA ILE A 423 79.35 -140.41 103.43
C ILE A 423 80.14 -139.20 103.99
N ASN A 424 81.11 -139.44 104.87
CA ASN A 424 81.94 -138.37 105.43
C ASN A 424 82.76 -137.63 104.36
N GLY A 425 83.24 -138.33 103.33
CA GLY A 425 83.99 -137.72 102.22
C GLY A 425 83.11 -136.78 101.37
N ARG A 426 81.84 -137.13 101.16
CA ARG A 426 80.88 -136.30 100.39
C ARG A 426 80.37 -135.10 101.18
N ALA A 427 80.17 -135.25 102.50
CA ALA A 427 79.68 -134.17 103.37
C ALA A 427 80.55 -132.91 103.33
N LEU A 428 81.88 -133.05 103.29
CA LEU A 428 82.81 -131.92 103.26
C LEU A 428 82.70 -131.09 101.97
N GLN A 429 82.39 -131.71 100.83
CA GLN A 429 82.22 -131.02 99.55
C GLN A 429 80.88 -130.27 99.49
N GLU A 430 79.83 -130.83 100.11
CA GLU A 430 78.50 -130.20 100.16
C GLU A 430 78.53 -128.87 100.92
N GLU A 431 79.28 -128.77 102.02
CA GLU A 431 79.31 -127.56 102.84
C GLU A 431 79.92 -126.36 102.11
N VAL A 432 80.97 -126.57 101.30
CA VAL A 432 81.57 -125.51 100.47
C VAL A 432 80.54 -124.98 99.47
N LYS A 433 79.79 -125.87 98.80
CA LYS A 433 78.78 -125.47 97.82
C LYS A 433 77.58 -124.76 98.45
N ARG A 434 77.16 -125.16 99.65
CA ARG A 434 76.12 -124.44 100.41
C ARG A 434 76.52 -122.98 100.71
N ARG A 435 77.79 -122.73 101.05
CA ARG A 435 78.32 -121.37 101.31
C ARG A 435 78.32 -120.49 100.04
N GLU A 436 78.71 -121.04 98.89
CA GLU A 436 78.63 -120.34 97.59
C GLU A 436 77.18 -119.95 97.24
N THR A 437 76.22 -120.87 97.38
CA THR A 437 74.80 -120.58 97.05
C THR A 437 74.19 -119.51 97.94
N ALA A 438 74.57 -119.46 99.23
CA ALA A 438 74.07 -118.45 100.16
C ALA A 438 74.48 -117.03 99.73
N ALA A 439 75.73 -116.83 99.32
CA ALA A 439 76.23 -115.54 98.86
C ALA A 439 75.51 -115.04 97.60
N LEU A 440 75.24 -115.93 96.65
CA LEU A 440 74.49 -115.61 95.42
C LEU A 440 73.03 -115.22 95.70
N VAL A 441 72.38 -115.84 96.70
CA VAL A 441 71.01 -115.48 97.10
C VAL A 441 70.95 -114.06 97.67
N VAL A 442 71.91 -113.66 98.52
CA VAL A 442 71.97 -112.29 99.06
C VAL A 442 72.15 -111.26 97.94
N ARG A 443 73.13 -111.47 97.05
CA ARG A 443 73.41 -110.60 95.90
C ARG A 443 72.17 -110.40 95.00
N ARG A 444 71.34 -111.44 94.84
CA ARG A 444 70.08 -111.37 94.07
C ARG A 444 69.00 -110.54 94.79
N GLN A 445 68.92 -110.60 96.12
CA GLN A 445 67.95 -109.81 96.89
C GLN A 445 68.28 -108.31 96.89
N GLU A 446 69.55 -107.95 96.87
CA GLU A 446 70.02 -106.56 96.76
C GLU A 446 69.61 -105.96 95.41
N LEU A 447 70.02 -106.61 94.30
CA LEU A 447 69.68 -106.17 92.94
C LEU A 447 68.16 -106.06 92.70
N ASN A 448 67.37 -106.99 93.26
CA ASN A 448 65.91 -106.91 93.16
C ASN A 448 65.32 -105.69 93.90
N ARG A 449 65.89 -105.29 95.04
CA ARG A 449 65.48 -104.07 95.76
C ARG A 449 65.84 -102.81 94.96
N ASP A 450 66.99 -102.78 94.31
CA ASP A 450 67.40 -101.63 93.48
C ASP A 450 66.54 -101.49 92.23
N CYS A 451 66.26 -102.59 91.54
CA CYS A 451 65.33 -102.59 90.41
C CYS A 451 63.92 -102.15 90.81
N ALA A 452 63.44 -102.49 92.02
CA ALA A 452 62.16 -102.01 92.54
C ALA A 452 62.16 -100.50 92.83
N ARG A 453 63.28 -99.95 93.34
CA ARG A 453 63.44 -98.51 93.59
C ARG A 453 63.42 -97.71 92.29
N GLU A 454 64.16 -98.13 91.26
CA GLU A 454 64.18 -97.42 89.98
C GLU A 454 62.87 -97.57 89.19
N ASN A 455 62.22 -98.74 89.19
CA ASN A 455 60.89 -98.87 88.59
C ASN A 455 59.86 -97.94 89.24
N SER A 456 59.95 -97.69 90.55
CA SER A 456 59.10 -96.73 91.25
C SER A 456 59.36 -95.29 90.79
N ARG A 457 60.63 -94.89 90.65
CA ARG A 457 61.04 -93.59 90.11
C ARG A 457 60.55 -93.38 88.67
N ILE A 458 60.72 -94.37 87.80
CA ILE A 458 60.26 -94.35 86.40
C ILE A 458 58.74 -94.22 86.33
N LYS A 459 57.98 -94.86 87.24
CA LYS A 459 56.53 -94.73 87.31
C LYS A 459 56.11 -93.30 87.68
N MET A 460 56.69 -92.73 88.74
CA MET A 460 56.42 -91.34 89.15
C MET A 460 56.72 -90.35 88.02
N GLY A 461 57.86 -90.47 87.34
CA GLY A 461 58.21 -89.60 86.21
C GLY A 461 57.26 -89.71 85.02
N LYS A 462 56.70 -90.90 84.75
CA LYS A 462 55.68 -91.10 83.71
C LYS A 462 54.33 -90.50 84.10
N ASP A 463 53.94 -90.61 85.36
CA ASP A 463 52.68 -90.04 85.85
C ASP A 463 52.77 -88.50 85.91
N GLU A 464 53.92 -87.92 86.29
CA GLU A 464 54.23 -86.50 86.14
C GLU A 464 54.19 -86.01 84.68
N LEU A 465 54.75 -86.80 83.74
CA LEU A 465 54.75 -86.45 82.32
C LEU A 465 53.32 -86.34 81.80
N ARG A 466 52.44 -87.31 82.09
CA ARG A 466 51.02 -87.24 81.70
C ARG A 466 50.31 -86.02 82.28
N MET A 467 50.62 -85.64 83.53
CA MET A 467 50.05 -84.42 84.12
C MET A 467 50.51 -83.17 83.36
N LYS A 468 51.79 -83.08 82.99
CA LYS A 468 52.33 -81.97 82.18
C LYS A 468 51.74 -81.94 80.76
N GLU A 469 51.56 -83.10 80.12
CA GLU A 469 50.89 -83.25 78.82
C GLU A 469 49.42 -82.77 78.86
N MET A 470 48.68 -83.12 79.93
CA MET A 470 47.31 -82.64 80.14
C MET A 470 47.24 -81.10 80.22
N HIS A 471 48.13 -80.46 81.00
CA HIS A 471 48.20 -79.00 81.10
C HIS A 471 48.56 -78.35 79.75
N VAL A 472 49.51 -78.92 78.99
CA VAL A 472 49.86 -78.44 77.64
C VAL A 472 48.67 -78.54 76.68
N ASN A 473 47.89 -79.61 76.75
CA ASN A 473 46.70 -79.79 75.90
C ASN A 473 45.56 -78.82 76.28
N GLU A 474 45.40 -78.49 77.56
CA GLU A 474 44.43 -77.48 78.02
C GLU A 474 44.85 -76.07 77.58
N VAL A 475 46.12 -75.70 77.73
CA VAL A 475 46.66 -74.42 77.24
C VAL A 475 46.57 -74.29 75.72
N ARG A 476 46.79 -75.39 74.96
CA ARG A 476 46.59 -75.41 73.50
C ARG A 476 45.13 -75.13 73.12
N LYS A 477 44.16 -75.83 73.71
CA LYS A 477 42.73 -75.54 73.49
C LYS A 477 42.39 -74.08 73.83
N ARG A 478 42.94 -73.55 74.92
CA ARG A 478 42.76 -72.15 75.33
C ARG A 478 43.32 -71.15 74.32
N ARG A 479 44.46 -71.45 73.68
CA ARG A 479 44.99 -70.67 72.54
C ARG A 479 44.01 -70.72 71.37
N ASP A 480 43.59 -71.92 70.97
CA ASP A 480 42.79 -72.13 69.76
C ASP A 480 41.42 -71.42 69.88
N GLU A 481 40.80 -71.47 71.07
CA GLU A 481 39.61 -70.68 71.41
C GLU A 481 39.83 -69.17 71.28
N LEU A 482 40.97 -68.65 71.74
CA LEU A 482 41.29 -67.22 71.68
C LEU A 482 41.63 -66.77 70.25
N GLU A 483 42.29 -67.62 69.47
CA GLU A 483 42.64 -67.38 68.07
C GLU A 483 41.39 -67.37 67.19
N HIS A 484 40.44 -68.29 67.40
CA HIS A 484 39.13 -68.26 66.76
C HIS A 484 38.31 -67.01 67.14
N ARG A 485 38.34 -66.58 68.41
CA ARG A 485 37.70 -65.32 68.86
C ARG A 485 38.34 -64.09 68.21
N LEU A 486 39.67 -64.04 68.14
CA LEU A 486 40.41 -62.95 67.51
C LEU A 486 40.05 -62.85 66.02
N ASN A 487 40.08 -63.96 65.29
CA ASN A 487 39.72 -63.99 63.87
C ASN A 487 38.27 -63.57 63.63
N SER A 488 37.32 -64.03 64.45
CA SER A 488 35.91 -63.60 64.39
C SER A 488 35.74 -62.10 64.64
N ILE A 489 36.45 -61.52 65.61
CA ILE A 489 36.45 -60.08 65.88
C ILE A 489 37.08 -59.30 64.72
N THR A 490 38.18 -59.81 64.14
CA THR A 490 38.83 -59.21 62.96
C THR A 490 37.92 -59.23 61.74
N GLU A 491 37.19 -60.32 61.48
CA GLU A 491 36.22 -60.41 60.39
C GLU A 491 35.06 -59.43 60.60
N MET A 492 34.48 -59.36 61.81
CA MET A 492 33.47 -58.35 62.15
C MET A 492 33.98 -56.92 61.95
N PHE A 493 35.24 -56.63 62.33
CA PHE A 493 35.83 -55.31 62.10
C PHE A 493 36.02 -55.00 60.61
N GLN A 494 36.44 -55.97 59.78
CA GLN A 494 36.55 -55.77 58.33
C GLN A 494 35.15 -55.61 57.68
N ASN A 495 34.12 -56.27 58.20
CA ASN A 495 32.74 -56.09 57.76
C ASN A 495 32.24 -54.67 58.07
N ILE A 496 32.40 -54.21 59.32
CA ILE A 496 32.07 -52.83 59.75
C ILE A 496 32.88 -51.80 58.95
N LYS A 497 34.15 -52.08 58.62
CA LYS A 497 34.98 -51.22 57.77
C LYS A 497 34.45 -51.15 56.34
N ARG A 498 34.07 -52.28 55.73
CA ARG A 498 33.43 -52.34 54.40
C ARG A 498 32.10 -51.59 54.39
N GLU A 499 31.24 -51.79 55.39
CA GLU A 499 29.98 -51.06 55.53
C GLU A 499 30.19 -49.56 55.70
N ARG A 500 31.14 -49.13 56.54
CA ARG A 500 31.51 -47.72 56.70
C ARG A 500 31.97 -47.09 55.39
N SER A 501 32.84 -47.79 54.63
CA SER A 501 33.29 -47.32 53.31
C SER A 501 32.14 -47.25 52.30
N HIS A 502 31.26 -48.25 52.27
CA HIS A 502 30.08 -48.26 51.41
C HIS A 502 29.09 -47.13 51.76
N LYS A 503 28.87 -46.86 53.06
CA LYS A 503 28.02 -45.76 53.53
C LYS A 503 28.65 -44.39 53.26
N ALA A 504 29.98 -44.25 53.36
CA ALA A 504 30.68 -43.03 52.95
C ALA A 504 30.50 -42.76 51.44
N ALA A 505 30.63 -43.77 50.59
CA ALA A 505 30.38 -43.65 49.15
C ALA A 505 28.91 -43.32 48.83
N GLN A 506 27.95 -43.93 49.54
CA GLN A 506 26.53 -43.58 49.41
C GLN A 506 26.25 -42.12 49.82
N ILE A 507 26.86 -41.64 50.91
CA ILE A 507 26.74 -40.24 51.34
C ILE A 507 27.32 -39.31 50.26
N GLN A 508 28.54 -39.58 49.77
CA GLN A 508 29.19 -38.75 48.75
C GLN A 508 28.36 -38.68 47.45
N ALA A 509 27.79 -39.81 47.00
CA ALA A 509 26.91 -39.84 45.83
C ALA A 509 25.58 -39.09 46.04
N VAL A 510 25.04 -39.08 47.27
CA VAL A 510 23.86 -38.27 47.62
C VAL A 510 24.21 -36.78 47.70
N THR A 511 25.37 -36.42 48.25
CA THR A 511 25.86 -35.03 48.28
C THR A 511 26.11 -34.49 46.87
N GLN A 512 26.70 -35.28 45.97
CA GLN A 512 26.90 -34.87 44.57
C GLN A 512 25.56 -34.69 43.84
N LYS A 513 24.60 -35.61 44.02
CA LYS A 513 23.24 -35.43 43.48
C LYS A 513 22.53 -34.21 44.07
N MET A 514 22.81 -33.85 45.33
CA MET A 514 22.28 -32.65 45.95
C MET A 514 22.85 -31.38 45.31
N THR A 515 24.15 -31.33 44.99
CA THR A 515 24.74 -30.20 44.26
C THR A 515 24.22 -30.10 42.83
N GLU A 516 24.18 -31.22 42.08
CA GLU A 516 23.60 -31.28 40.72
C GLU A 516 22.13 -30.81 40.68
N MET A 517 21.33 -31.17 41.69
CA MET A 517 19.94 -30.70 41.80
C MET A 517 19.84 -29.23 42.24
N SER A 518 20.81 -28.71 42.98
CA SER A 518 20.87 -27.27 43.32
C SER A 518 21.25 -26.41 42.10
N GLU A 519 22.13 -26.91 41.23
CA GLU A 519 22.49 -26.26 39.96
C GLU A 519 21.31 -26.29 38.96
N LYS A 520 20.62 -27.43 38.84
CA LYS A 520 19.36 -27.51 38.07
C LYS A 520 18.31 -26.54 38.59
N LYS A 521 18.19 -26.39 39.92
CA LYS A 521 17.28 -25.40 40.52
C LYS A 521 17.66 -23.97 40.10
N THR A 522 18.93 -23.56 40.21
CA THR A 522 19.32 -22.19 39.84
C THR A 522 19.23 -21.92 38.34
N ILE A 523 19.40 -22.94 37.48
CA ILE A 523 19.10 -22.84 36.04
C ILE A 523 17.60 -22.56 35.84
N LEU A 524 16.71 -23.36 36.43
CA LEU A 524 15.26 -23.17 36.33
C LEU A 524 14.76 -21.82 36.91
N GLU A 525 15.39 -21.34 37.99
CA GLU A 525 15.11 -20.00 38.55
C GLU A 525 15.52 -18.88 37.58
N ASN A 526 16.62 -19.04 36.84
CA ASN A 526 17.04 -18.11 35.79
C ASN A 526 16.12 -18.17 34.54
N GLU A 527 15.70 -19.37 34.12
CA GLU A 527 14.75 -19.54 33.02
C GLU A 527 13.39 -18.91 33.33
N LEU A 528 12.86 -19.12 34.55
CA LEU A 528 11.68 -18.40 35.04
C LEU A 528 11.87 -16.88 35.00
N ALA A 529 13.03 -16.37 35.44
CA ALA A 529 13.32 -14.94 35.40
C ALA A 529 13.41 -14.37 33.96
N VAL A 530 13.80 -15.18 32.97
CA VAL A 530 13.75 -14.80 31.54
C VAL A 530 12.32 -14.83 31.02
N LEU A 531 11.57 -15.91 31.26
CA LEU A 531 10.18 -16.07 30.82
C LEU A 531 9.26 -14.98 31.38
N CYS A 532 9.42 -14.59 32.65
CA CYS A 532 8.68 -13.48 33.24
C CYS A 532 9.00 -12.13 32.57
N ARG A 533 10.26 -11.87 32.15
CA ARG A 533 10.62 -10.67 31.39
C ARG A 533 10.03 -10.69 29.99
N GLU A 534 10.07 -11.83 29.31
CA GLU A 534 9.42 -11.98 28.00
C GLU A 534 7.90 -11.77 28.07
N SER A 535 7.25 -12.32 29.11
CA SER A 535 5.82 -12.12 29.33
C SER A 535 5.48 -10.65 29.53
N ALA A 536 6.22 -9.94 30.40
CA ALA A 536 6.04 -8.52 30.62
C ALA A 536 6.28 -7.68 29.34
N LEU A 537 7.29 -8.02 28.54
CA LEU A 537 7.50 -7.37 27.24
C LEU A 537 6.31 -7.61 26.29
N LYS A 538 5.86 -8.86 26.16
CA LYS A 538 4.69 -9.23 25.33
C LYS A 538 3.40 -8.52 25.79
N GLU A 539 3.21 -8.28 27.10
CA GLU A 539 2.12 -7.45 27.62
C GLU A 539 2.25 -5.97 27.22
N THR A 540 3.45 -5.37 27.27
CA THR A 540 3.65 -3.99 26.80
C THR A 540 3.43 -3.85 25.29
N GLU A 541 3.78 -4.87 24.50
CA GLU A 541 3.49 -4.89 23.06
C GLU A 541 1.99 -5.09 22.77
N LEU A 542 1.33 -5.99 23.50
CA LEU A 542 -0.11 -6.23 23.38
C LEU A 542 -0.91 -4.98 23.75
N THR A 543 -0.53 -4.26 24.80
CA THR A 543 -1.17 -2.99 25.18
C THR A 543 -0.90 -1.87 24.17
N ARG A 544 0.31 -1.81 23.57
CA ARG A 544 0.60 -0.93 22.42
C ARG A 544 -0.30 -1.25 21.21
N LYS A 545 -0.43 -2.52 20.82
CA LYS A 545 -1.30 -2.95 19.72
C LYS A 545 -2.79 -2.69 20.02
N LYS A 546 -3.26 -2.90 21.25
CA LYS A 546 -4.63 -2.56 21.69
C LYS A 546 -4.92 -1.06 21.54
N ARG A 547 -3.97 -0.17 21.88
CA ARG A 547 -4.11 1.29 21.64
C ARG A 547 -4.18 1.61 20.14
N GLN A 548 -3.28 1.07 19.32
CA GLN A 548 -3.29 1.27 17.86
C GLN A 548 -4.62 0.83 17.23
N VAL A 549 -5.20 -0.31 17.66
CA VAL A 549 -6.53 -0.76 17.21
C VAL A 549 -7.64 0.18 17.67
N GLN A 550 -7.55 0.76 18.87
CA GLN A 550 -8.52 1.75 19.36
C GLN A 550 -8.45 3.08 18.58
N GLU A 551 -7.24 3.56 18.28
CA GLU A 551 -6.99 4.73 17.44
C GLU A 551 -7.53 4.53 16.02
N LEU A 552 -7.21 3.39 15.38
CA LEU A 552 -7.73 3.03 14.06
C LEU A 552 -9.26 2.90 14.04
N ARG A 553 -9.88 2.34 15.09
CA ARG A 553 -11.34 2.30 15.25
C ARG A 553 -11.95 3.71 15.34
N GLN A 554 -11.32 4.63 16.05
CA GLN A 554 -11.79 6.03 16.14
C GLN A 554 -11.60 6.77 14.81
N ILE A 555 -10.48 6.58 14.11
CA ILE A 555 -10.25 7.11 12.76
C ILE A 555 -11.31 6.58 11.78
N CYS A 556 -11.60 5.27 11.82
CA CYS A 556 -12.67 4.66 11.02
C CYS A 556 -14.05 5.25 11.35
N LYS A 557 -14.34 5.54 12.63
CA LYS A 557 -15.59 6.20 13.05
C LYS A 557 -15.68 7.61 12.47
N ASN A 558 -14.61 8.40 12.55
CA ASN A 558 -14.54 9.75 11.98
C ASN A 558 -14.74 9.70 10.46
N LEU A 559 -14.00 8.86 9.74
CA LEU A 559 -14.13 8.69 8.28
C LEU A 559 -15.54 8.24 7.84
N ARG A 560 -16.24 7.43 8.64
CA ARG A 560 -17.66 7.10 8.41
C ARG A 560 -18.57 8.32 8.57
N MET A 561 -18.33 9.17 9.57
CA MET A 561 -19.09 10.42 9.73
C MET A 561 -18.80 11.41 8.60
N ASP A 562 -17.54 11.56 8.18
CA ASP A 562 -17.17 12.42 7.06
C ASP A 562 -17.73 11.92 5.72
N LYS A 563 -17.69 10.59 5.45
CA LYS A 563 -18.38 10.00 4.30
C LYS A 563 -19.88 10.31 4.30
N ASN A 564 -20.54 10.20 5.45
CA ASN A 564 -21.96 10.53 5.58
C ASN A 564 -22.24 12.03 5.43
N ARG A 565 -21.32 12.90 5.89
CA ARG A 565 -21.39 14.36 5.70
C ARG A 565 -21.24 14.73 4.24
N GLN A 566 -20.26 14.17 3.54
CA GLN A 566 -20.07 14.41 2.10
C GLN A 566 -21.22 13.84 1.27
N ARG A 567 -21.81 12.69 1.64
CA ARG A 567 -23.04 12.20 1.00
C ARG A 567 -24.17 13.23 1.13
N LYS A 568 -24.42 13.78 2.32
CA LYS A 568 -25.45 14.82 2.52
C LYS A 568 -25.15 16.13 1.78
N ASN A 569 -23.87 16.46 1.56
CA ASN A 569 -23.49 17.61 0.73
C ASN A 569 -23.80 17.35 -0.75
N LEU A 570 -23.46 16.16 -1.27
CA LEU A 570 -23.76 15.77 -2.66
C LEU A 570 -25.28 15.67 -2.92
N GLU A 571 -26.04 15.19 -1.95
CA GLU A 571 -27.51 15.15 -1.97
C GLU A 571 -28.09 16.55 -2.17
N LYS A 572 -27.68 17.52 -1.34
CA LYS A 572 -28.06 18.94 -1.49
C LYS A 572 -27.66 19.54 -2.83
N VAL A 573 -26.42 19.32 -3.28
CA VAL A 573 -25.95 19.85 -4.57
C VAL A 573 -26.72 19.23 -5.75
N SER A 574 -27.16 17.98 -5.65
CA SER A 574 -28.03 17.34 -6.65
C SER A 574 -29.45 17.91 -6.64
N ASP A 575 -29.96 18.30 -5.47
CA ASP A 575 -31.26 18.99 -5.36
C ASP A 575 -31.18 20.44 -5.89
N GLU A 576 -30.10 21.15 -5.60
CA GLU A 576 -29.77 22.46 -6.19
C GLU A 576 -29.64 22.37 -7.73
N GLU A 577 -28.92 21.36 -8.24
CA GLU A 577 -28.82 21.07 -9.68
C GLU A 577 -30.19 20.76 -10.31
N ARG A 578 -31.06 20.01 -9.61
CA ARG A 578 -32.41 19.70 -10.08
C ARG A 578 -33.30 20.95 -10.12
N ASN A 579 -33.17 21.85 -9.15
CA ASN A 579 -33.87 23.13 -9.14
C ASN A 579 -33.42 24.01 -10.32
N ILE A 580 -32.11 24.15 -10.55
CA ILE A 580 -31.57 24.88 -11.71
C ILE A 580 -32.05 24.27 -13.04
N LYS A 581 -32.11 22.94 -13.17
CA LYS A 581 -32.67 22.27 -14.36
C LYS A 581 -34.18 22.48 -14.55
N ASN A 582 -34.91 22.83 -13.50
CA ASN A 582 -36.32 23.19 -13.60
C ASN A 582 -36.48 24.68 -13.97
N GLU A 583 -35.64 25.56 -13.42
CA GLU A 583 -35.59 26.97 -13.80
C GLU A 583 -35.17 27.15 -15.27
N VAL A 584 -34.16 26.41 -15.75
CA VAL A 584 -33.75 26.41 -17.16
C VAL A 584 -34.88 25.94 -18.07
N ARG A 585 -35.64 24.90 -17.70
CA ARG A 585 -36.81 24.48 -18.48
C ARG A 585 -37.89 25.55 -18.53
N ARG A 586 -38.24 26.14 -17.38
CA ARG A 586 -39.20 27.25 -17.29
C ARG A 586 -38.77 28.47 -18.11
N VAL A 587 -37.48 28.78 -18.18
CA VAL A 587 -36.93 29.87 -19.01
C VAL A 587 -36.96 29.50 -20.50
N ASN A 588 -36.63 28.26 -20.87
CA ASN A 588 -36.73 27.81 -22.26
C ASN A 588 -38.19 27.78 -22.75
N GLU A 589 -39.14 27.42 -21.90
CA GLU A 589 -40.59 27.50 -22.17
C GLU A 589 -41.02 28.96 -22.42
N GLN A 590 -40.50 29.92 -21.65
CA GLN A 590 -40.74 31.35 -21.88
C GLN A 590 -40.03 31.91 -23.13
N ILE A 591 -38.88 31.37 -23.51
CA ILE A 591 -38.21 31.72 -24.77
C ILE A 591 -39.04 31.23 -25.95
N ALA A 592 -39.51 29.96 -25.92
CA ALA A 592 -40.33 29.40 -26.98
C ALA A 592 -41.64 30.18 -27.21
N SER A 593 -42.33 30.61 -26.13
CA SER A 593 -43.53 31.45 -26.28
C SER A 593 -43.21 32.85 -26.83
N LEU A 594 -42.06 33.43 -26.49
CA LEU A 594 -41.63 34.72 -27.05
C LEU A 594 -41.17 34.61 -28.51
N GLU A 595 -40.63 33.46 -28.92
CA GLU A 595 -40.31 33.15 -30.32
C GLU A 595 -41.59 32.96 -31.15
N GLU A 596 -42.64 32.37 -30.57
CA GLU A 596 -44.00 32.29 -31.14
C GLU A 596 -44.65 33.69 -31.27
N ASP A 597 -44.69 34.47 -30.19
CA ASP A 597 -45.15 35.88 -30.19
C ASP A 597 -44.43 36.72 -31.26
N MET A 598 -43.10 36.54 -31.43
CA MET A 598 -42.30 37.26 -32.41
C MET A 598 -42.61 36.86 -33.86
N GLU A 599 -42.95 35.60 -34.12
CA GLU A 599 -43.32 35.14 -35.45
C GLU A 599 -44.71 35.65 -35.84
N ASP A 600 -45.66 35.71 -34.90
CA ASP A 600 -46.98 36.33 -35.12
C ASP A 600 -46.89 37.85 -35.39
N VAL A 601 -46.05 38.57 -34.65
CA VAL A 601 -45.76 40.00 -34.93
C VAL A 601 -45.10 40.18 -36.30
N LYS A 602 -44.23 39.24 -36.71
CA LYS A 602 -43.61 39.26 -38.04
C LYS A 602 -44.61 38.95 -39.17
N ASN A 603 -45.53 38.02 -38.95
CA ASN A 603 -46.58 37.69 -39.92
C ASN A 603 -47.57 38.84 -40.11
N THR A 604 -48.10 39.41 -39.01
CA THR A 604 -48.98 40.58 -39.08
C THR A 604 -48.29 41.81 -39.68
N TYR A 605 -46.99 42.00 -39.45
CA TYR A 605 -46.20 43.04 -40.13
C TYR A 605 -46.09 42.81 -41.64
N ASN A 606 -45.91 41.56 -42.09
CA ASN A 606 -45.90 41.21 -43.50
C ASN A 606 -47.27 41.47 -44.16
N GLU A 607 -48.38 41.07 -43.52
CA GLU A 607 -49.74 41.35 -43.99
C GLU A 607 -50.00 42.86 -44.16
N VAL A 608 -49.52 43.69 -43.21
CA VAL A 608 -49.61 45.16 -43.30
C VAL A 608 -48.75 45.71 -44.43
N ILE A 609 -47.55 45.14 -44.69
CA ILE A 609 -46.74 45.49 -45.86
C ILE A 609 -47.45 45.12 -47.16
N GLU A 610 -48.02 43.92 -47.26
CA GLU A 610 -48.72 43.46 -48.46
C GLU A 610 -49.97 44.30 -48.74
N GLY A 611 -50.78 44.58 -47.72
CA GLY A 611 -51.93 45.48 -47.83
C GLY A 611 -51.54 46.90 -48.25
N ARG A 612 -50.46 47.45 -47.68
CA ARG A 612 -49.90 48.76 -48.09
C ARG A 612 -49.40 48.74 -49.53
N ASN A 613 -48.68 47.70 -49.94
CA ASN A 613 -48.14 47.56 -51.29
C ASN A 613 -49.27 47.43 -52.32
N TYR A 614 -50.28 46.63 -52.02
CA TYR A 614 -51.48 46.45 -52.85
C TYR A 614 -52.27 47.76 -53.00
N ALA A 615 -52.49 48.50 -51.91
CA ALA A 615 -53.08 49.84 -51.96
C ALA A 615 -52.22 50.83 -52.77
N GLY A 616 -50.89 50.73 -52.66
CA GLY A 616 -49.94 51.51 -53.46
C GLY A 616 -50.06 51.23 -54.97
N VAL A 617 -50.19 49.98 -55.37
CA VAL A 617 -50.46 49.60 -56.77
C VAL A 617 -51.80 50.15 -57.24
N GLN A 618 -52.89 49.97 -56.47
CA GLN A 618 -54.19 50.55 -56.83
C GLN A 618 -54.17 52.07 -56.98
N LEU A 619 -53.35 52.78 -56.19
CA LEU A 619 -53.18 54.23 -56.32
C LEU A 619 -52.38 54.63 -57.56
N LEU A 620 -51.45 53.80 -58.03
CA LEU A 620 -50.79 53.98 -59.33
C LEU A 620 -51.77 53.72 -60.48
N ASP A 621 -52.51 52.61 -60.45
CA ASP A 621 -53.53 52.29 -61.46
C ASP A 621 -54.58 53.42 -61.58
N ARG A 622 -55.07 53.92 -60.44
CA ARG A 622 -55.97 55.10 -60.35
C ARG A 622 -55.35 56.37 -60.93
N ASN A 623 -54.05 56.58 -60.76
CA ASN A 623 -53.35 57.75 -61.27
C ASN A 623 -53.13 57.65 -62.79
N ASP A 624 -52.86 56.46 -63.31
CA ASP A 624 -52.76 56.20 -64.75
C ASP A 624 -54.15 56.31 -65.44
N GLU A 625 -55.22 55.83 -64.80
CA GLU A 625 -56.61 56.12 -65.21
C GLU A 625 -56.85 57.65 -65.32
N LEU A 626 -56.44 58.43 -64.32
CA LEU A 626 -56.56 59.89 -64.32
C LEU A 626 -55.70 60.56 -65.40
N CYS A 627 -54.47 60.11 -65.63
CA CYS A 627 -53.59 60.60 -66.69
C CYS A 627 -54.20 60.38 -68.09
N VAL A 628 -54.78 59.20 -68.33
CA VAL A 628 -55.52 58.89 -69.57
C VAL A 628 -56.77 59.77 -69.72
N LEU A 629 -57.50 60.02 -68.62
CA LEU A 629 -58.66 60.92 -68.63
C LEU A 629 -58.25 62.39 -68.90
N TYR A 630 -57.18 62.90 -68.29
CA TYR A 630 -56.66 64.24 -68.60
C TYR A 630 -56.22 64.37 -70.05
N ALA A 631 -55.50 63.38 -70.60
CA ALA A 631 -55.13 63.36 -72.02
C ALA A 631 -56.37 63.39 -72.94
N ARG A 632 -57.42 62.64 -72.58
CA ARG A 632 -58.70 62.62 -73.31
C ARG A 632 -59.45 63.95 -73.22
N VAL A 633 -59.52 64.58 -72.04
CA VAL A 633 -60.16 65.90 -71.85
C VAL A 633 -59.42 66.95 -72.66
N ASN A 634 -58.09 67.01 -72.57
CA ASN A 634 -57.27 67.96 -73.35
C ASN A 634 -57.47 67.79 -74.87
N ALA A 635 -57.60 66.56 -75.36
CA ALA A 635 -57.92 66.28 -76.77
C ALA A 635 -59.35 66.72 -77.14
N GLN A 636 -60.33 66.51 -76.26
CA GLN A 636 -61.71 66.97 -76.46
C GLN A 636 -61.82 68.50 -76.43
N GLU A 637 -61.15 69.18 -75.51
CA GLU A 637 -61.07 70.64 -75.48
C GLU A 637 -60.42 71.23 -76.73
N LYS A 638 -59.41 70.55 -77.29
CA LYS A 638 -58.83 70.96 -78.58
C LYS A 638 -59.86 70.80 -79.70
N ALA A 639 -60.51 69.64 -79.80
CA ALA A 639 -61.53 69.40 -80.82
C ALA A 639 -62.73 70.36 -80.71
N ILE A 640 -63.12 70.76 -79.49
CA ILE A 640 -64.16 71.77 -79.25
C ILE A 640 -63.68 73.16 -79.71
N ARG A 641 -62.44 73.56 -79.40
CA ARG A 641 -61.87 74.84 -79.89
C ARG A 641 -61.80 74.89 -81.41
N ASP A 642 -61.26 73.84 -82.03
CA ASP A 642 -61.16 73.71 -83.49
C ASP A 642 -62.57 73.74 -84.13
N GLY A 643 -63.55 73.08 -83.51
CA GLY A 643 -64.97 73.11 -83.92
C GLY A 643 -65.64 74.48 -83.79
N VAL A 644 -65.38 75.22 -82.70
CA VAL A 644 -65.91 76.59 -82.50
C VAL A 644 -65.30 77.57 -83.50
N LEU A 645 -64.01 77.43 -83.84
CA LEU A 645 -63.39 78.21 -84.90
C LEU A 645 -64.03 77.92 -86.26
N MET A 646 -64.28 76.64 -86.59
CA MET A 646 -64.94 76.24 -87.83
C MET A 646 -66.39 76.73 -87.92
N ASP A 647 -67.14 76.69 -86.82
CA ASP A 647 -68.52 77.20 -86.79
C ASP A 647 -68.56 78.73 -86.91
N ASN A 648 -67.63 79.46 -86.26
CA ASN A 648 -67.50 80.90 -86.45
C ASN A 648 -67.16 81.27 -87.91
N ALA A 649 -66.24 80.55 -88.56
CA ALA A 649 -65.93 80.74 -89.97
C ALA A 649 -67.18 80.53 -90.86
N ARG A 650 -67.97 79.47 -90.60
CA ARG A 650 -69.24 79.23 -91.31
C ARG A 650 -70.30 80.29 -91.02
N ARG A 651 -70.38 80.83 -89.80
CA ARG A 651 -71.25 81.97 -89.48
C ARG A 651 -70.83 83.21 -90.27
N ASP A 652 -69.54 83.42 -90.50
CA ASP A 652 -69.03 84.54 -91.29
C ASP A 652 -69.30 84.36 -92.79
N GLU A 653 -69.16 83.15 -93.33
CA GLU A 653 -69.63 82.80 -94.68
C GLU A 653 -71.15 83.05 -94.83
N ILE A 654 -71.96 82.60 -93.86
CA ILE A 654 -73.41 82.83 -93.86
C ILE A 654 -73.73 84.32 -93.77
N ARG A 655 -73.04 85.11 -92.93
CA ARG A 655 -73.20 86.57 -92.87
C ARG A 655 -72.84 87.23 -94.21
N ALA A 656 -71.73 86.84 -94.83
CA ALA A 656 -71.33 87.37 -96.14
C ALA A 656 -72.33 87.00 -97.25
N LEU A 657 -72.90 85.80 -97.22
CA LEU A 657 -73.96 85.36 -98.15
C LEU A 657 -75.29 86.10 -97.89
N GLN A 658 -75.65 86.35 -96.63
CA GLN A 658 -76.83 87.14 -96.27
C GLN A 658 -76.71 88.59 -96.73
N ILE A 659 -75.53 89.22 -96.62
CA ILE A 659 -75.26 90.56 -97.15
C ILE A 659 -75.43 90.57 -98.67
N LYS A 660 -74.75 89.65 -99.40
CA LYS A 660 -74.91 89.51 -100.86
C LYS A 660 -76.36 89.31 -101.29
N LEU A 661 -77.13 88.53 -100.54
CA LEU A 661 -78.56 88.29 -100.81
C LEU A 661 -79.40 89.54 -100.54
N ALA A 662 -79.09 90.31 -99.51
CA ALA A 662 -79.74 91.60 -99.23
C ALA A 662 -79.43 92.66 -100.30
N ASP A 663 -78.20 92.69 -100.82
CA ASP A 663 -77.82 93.62 -101.89
C ASP A 663 -78.44 93.23 -103.24
N LEU A 664 -78.46 91.93 -103.60
CA LEU A 664 -79.23 91.44 -104.75
C LEU A 664 -80.74 91.75 -104.63
N ARG A 665 -81.31 91.73 -103.42
CA ARG A 665 -82.70 92.19 -103.19
C ARG A 665 -82.85 93.69 -103.41
N ARG A 666 -81.89 94.52 -102.98
CA ARG A 666 -81.88 95.96 -103.26
C ARG A 666 -81.78 96.26 -104.76
N GLU A 667 -80.96 95.52 -105.50
CA GLU A 667 -80.89 95.63 -106.96
C GLU A 667 -82.23 95.31 -107.61
N VAL A 668 -82.89 94.22 -107.20
CA VAL A 668 -84.25 93.87 -107.65
C VAL A 668 -85.27 94.96 -107.28
N ASP A 669 -85.23 95.50 -106.06
CA ASP A 669 -86.12 96.60 -105.64
C ASP A 669 -85.91 97.89 -106.46
N VAL A 670 -84.66 98.19 -106.85
CA VAL A 670 -84.32 99.34 -107.71
C VAL A 670 -84.83 99.12 -109.12
N VAL A 671 -84.68 97.91 -109.68
CA VAL A 671 -85.24 97.55 -110.99
C VAL A 671 -86.78 97.59 -110.96
N GLN A 672 -87.43 97.06 -109.92
CA GLN A 672 -88.89 97.15 -109.79
C GLN A 672 -89.38 98.61 -109.70
N LYS A 673 -88.60 99.52 -109.09
CA LYS A 673 -88.91 100.95 -109.05
C LYS A 673 -88.69 101.69 -110.38
N SER A 674 -87.91 101.15 -111.32
CA SER A 674 -87.78 101.73 -112.66
C SER A 674 -88.85 101.25 -113.64
N VAL A 675 -89.47 100.08 -113.43
CA VAL A 675 -90.60 99.57 -114.24
C VAL A 675 -91.73 100.61 -114.47
N PRO A 676 -92.27 101.33 -113.46
CA PRO A 676 -93.30 102.34 -113.73
C PRO A 676 -92.79 103.52 -114.58
N LYS A 677 -91.49 103.85 -114.54
CA LYS A 677 -90.90 104.88 -115.40
C LYS A 677 -90.81 104.42 -116.86
N VAL A 678 -90.58 103.12 -117.09
CA VAL A 678 -90.69 102.53 -118.44
C VAL A 678 -92.13 102.61 -118.94
N LYS A 679 -93.11 102.26 -118.11
CA LYS A 679 -94.55 102.35 -118.48
C LYS A 679 -95.03 103.78 -118.75
N GLU A 680 -94.50 104.76 -118.02
CA GLU A 680 -94.77 106.18 -118.28
C GLU A 680 -94.19 106.62 -119.64
N LEU A 681 -93.02 106.12 -120.03
CA LEU A 681 -92.42 106.34 -121.35
C LEU A 681 -93.16 105.59 -122.47
N GLU A 682 -93.65 104.37 -122.21
CA GLU A 682 -94.51 103.62 -123.13
C GLU A 682 -95.80 104.40 -123.44
N ALA A 683 -96.49 104.89 -122.40
CA ALA A 683 -97.71 105.69 -122.56
C ALA A 683 -97.45 107.05 -123.25
N GLN A 684 -96.32 107.71 -122.97
CA GLN A 684 -95.91 108.93 -123.69
C GLN A 684 -95.64 108.68 -125.18
N LEU A 685 -95.06 107.52 -125.51
CA LEU A 685 -94.81 107.10 -126.88
C LEU A 685 -96.13 106.78 -127.59
N GLU A 686 -97.09 106.14 -126.90
CA GLU A 686 -98.45 105.87 -127.39
C GLU A 686 -99.19 107.19 -127.72
N THR A 687 -99.19 108.17 -126.80
CA THR A 687 -99.77 109.51 -127.10
C THR A 687 -99.06 110.26 -128.22
N LEU A 688 -97.75 110.08 -128.39
CA LEU A 688 -97.00 110.67 -129.51
C LEU A 688 -97.31 109.99 -130.85
N VAL A 689 -97.70 108.71 -130.84
CA VAL A 689 -98.19 108.02 -132.04
C VAL A 689 -99.59 108.52 -132.40
N ASP A 690 -100.49 108.67 -131.42
CA ASP A 690 -101.81 109.27 -131.63
C ASP A 690 -101.68 110.70 -132.20
N GLU A 691 -100.85 111.57 -131.61
CA GLU A 691 -100.59 112.93 -132.14
C GLU A 691 -100.02 112.91 -133.57
N ILE A 692 -99.15 111.94 -133.90
CA ILE A 692 -98.59 111.79 -135.25
C ILE A 692 -99.65 111.34 -136.27
N ASP A 693 -100.53 110.40 -135.91
CA ASP A 693 -101.59 109.94 -136.81
C ASP A 693 -102.72 110.98 -136.95
N ASP A 694 -102.97 111.78 -135.92
CA ASP A 694 -103.86 112.94 -135.94
C ASP A 694 -103.29 114.08 -136.80
N GLU A 695 -101.98 114.33 -136.79
CA GLU A 695 -101.31 115.23 -137.75
C GLU A 695 -101.28 114.65 -139.17
N ARG A 696 -101.13 113.32 -139.34
CA ARG A 696 -101.22 112.66 -140.65
C ARG A 696 -102.62 112.77 -141.26
N TRP A 697 -103.67 112.64 -140.46
CA TRP A 697 -105.03 112.85 -140.94
C TRP A 697 -105.27 114.30 -141.40
N LYS A 698 -104.74 115.29 -140.66
CA LYS A 698 -104.73 116.70 -141.10
C LYS A 698 -103.94 116.88 -142.40
N ILE A 699 -102.80 116.21 -142.54
CA ILE A 699 -101.99 116.20 -143.78
C ILE A 699 -102.78 115.55 -144.93
N GLU A 700 -103.49 114.44 -144.73
CA GLU A 700 -104.29 113.79 -145.76
C GLU A 700 -105.46 114.68 -146.23
N VAL A 701 -106.12 115.39 -145.32
CA VAL A 701 -107.13 116.41 -145.65
C VAL A 701 -106.49 117.55 -146.47
N LEU A 702 -105.33 118.06 -146.04
CA LEU A 702 -104.61 119.13 -146.73
C LEU A 702 -104.02 118.69 -148.09
N GLU A 703 -103.62 117.43 -148.25
CA GLU A 703 -103.19 116.85 -149.52
C GLU A 703 -104.36 116.68 -150.50
N ASN A 704 -105.56 116.36 -150.02
CA ASN A 704 -106.77 116.40 -150.87
C ASN A 704 -107.10 117.84 -151.32
N ASP A 705 -106.94 118.85 -150.45
CA ASP A 705 -107.11 120.27 -150.80
C ASP A 705 -105.98 120.84 -151.69
N LEU A 706 -104.79 120.21 -151.70
CA LEU A 706 -103.63 120.55 -152.54
C LEU A 706 -103.63 119.84 -153.90
N THR A 707 -104.17 118.62 -153.99
CA THR A 707 -104.16 117.81 -155.23
C THR A 707 -105.35 118.11 -156.16
N ASN A 708 -106.39 118.80 -155.68
CA ASN A 708 -107.51 119.25 -156.50
C ASN A 708 -107.12 120.50 -157.34
N PRO A 709 -107.07 120.44 -158.69
CA PRO A 709 -106.49 121.48 -159.54
C PRO A 709 -107.39 122.73 -159.75
N LYS A 710 -108.04 123.21 -158.69
CA LYS A 710 -108.86 124.44 -158.67
C LYS A 710 -108.57 125.38 -157.48
N ASN A 711 -107.64 125.06 -156.59
CA ASN A 711 -107.35 125.85 -155.38
C ASN A 711 -106.23 126.90 -155.61
N PRO A 712 -106.46 128.22 -155.41
CA PRO A 712 -105.58 129.27 -155.95
C PRO A 712 -104.29 129.67 -155.18
N TYR A 713 -103.99 129.14 -153.97
CA TYR A 713 -103.01 129.76 -153.03
C TYR A 713 -101.62 129.11 -152.83
N ARG A 714 -101.02 128.60 -153.91
CA ARG A 714 -99.62 128.85 -154.32
C ARG A 714 -98.56 129.37 -153.26
N TRP A 715 -97.73 128.45 -152.71
CA TRP A 715 -96.29 128.53 -152.29
C TRP A 715 -95.69 129.62 -151.33
N ARG A 716 -94.87 129.19 -150.33
CA ARG A 716 -93.51 129.73 -149.98
C ARG A 716 -92.66 128.78 -149.07
N VAL A 717 -91.42 129.18 -148.70
CA VAL A 717 -90.30 128.38 -148.11
C VAL A 717 -89.44 129.23 -147.10
N ILE A 718 -88.58 128.62 -146.22
CA ILE A 718 -87.38 129.14 -145.42
C ILE A 718 -87.55 129.22 -143.86
N SER A 719 -86.55 129.06 -142.95
CA SER A 719 -85.44 128.05 -142.72
C SER A 719 -84.49 128.39 -141.50
N ARG A 720 -84.02 127.37 -140.71
CA ARG A 720 -82.78 127.31 -139.81
C ARG A 720 -82.78 128.11 -138.45
N LYS A 721 -81.91 127.95 -137.40
CA LYS A 721 -80.59 127.25 -137.14
C LYS A 721 -80.12 127.17 -135.62
N THR A 722 -79.12 126.29 -135.27
CA THR A 722 -78.02 126.34 -134.20
C THR A 722 -78.29 126.34 -132.65
N ALA A 723 -77.38 125.97 -131.69
CA ALA A 723 -76.12 125.13 -131.60
C ALA A 723 -75.45 125.05 -130.16
N GLY A 724 -74.47 124.12 -129.90
CA GLY A 724 -73.45 124.09 -128.77
C GLY A 724 -73.35 122.77 -127.94
N ARG A 725 -72.27 122.31 -127.25
CA ARG A 725 -70.83 122.70 -127.02
C ARG A 725 -69.97 121.51 -126.41
N GLU A 726 -68.65 121.64 -126.11
CA GLU A 726 -67.65 120.54 -125.82
C GLU A 726 -66.61 120.76 -124.63
N PHE A 727 -65.66 119.80 -124.41
CA PHE A 727 -64.31 119.79 -123.69
C PHE A 727 -64.18 119.32 -122.20
N PRO A 728 -62.98 118.92 -121.62
CA PRO A 728 -61.62 118.50 -122.13
C PRO A 728 -60.93 117.28 -121.39
N THR A 729 -59.57 117.13 -121.44
CA THR A 729 -58.66 115.99 -121.02
C THR A 729 -57.44 116.40 -120.14
N GLU A 730 -56.72 115.47 -119.44
CA GLU A 730 -55.28 115.64 -118.99
C GLU A 730 -54.51 114.35 -118.52
N VAL A 731 -53.20 114.44 -118.11
CA VAL A 731 -52.18 113.32 -118.03
C VAL A 731 -51.04 113.50 -116.95
N GLU A 732 -50.41 112.41 -116.43
CA GLU A 732 -49.17 112.29 -115.55
C GLU A 732 -49.24 112.84 -114.08
N GLY A 733 -48.32 112.54 -113.12
CA GLY A 733 -47.17 111.60 -113.13
C GLY A 733 -46.28 111.50 -111.85
N LYS A 734 -45.47 110.41 -111.79
CA LYS A 734 -44.23 110.06 -111.00
C LYS A 734 -43.94 110.46 -109.51
N HIS A 735 -43.49 109.44 -108.75
CA HIS A 735 -42.40 109.36 -107.73
C HIS A 735 -42.23 110.33 -106.51
N ALA A 736 -42.24 109.70 -105.30
CA ALA A 736 -41.17 109.65 -104.27
C ALA A 736 -41.02 110.67 -103.11
N ASP A 737 -40.73 110.06 -101.93
CA ASP A 737 -39.81 110.44 -100.84
C ASP A 737 -40.09 111.46 -99.69
N THR A 738 -40.14 110.86 -98.48
CA THR A 738 -39.49 111.27 -97.20
C THR A 738 -40.13 112.25 -96.18
N ALA A 739 -40.41 111.68 -94.98
CA ALA A 739 -40.13 112.19 -93.62
C ALA A 739 -40.92 113.44 -93.10
N ASN A 740 -41.06 113.73 -91.78
CA ASN A 740 -40.44 113.17 -90.58
C ASN A 740 -41.19 113.57 -89.24
N THR A 741 -40.83 112.91 -88.12
CA THR A 741 -40.83 113.40 -86.71
C THR A 741 -42.07 113.43 -85.75
N THR A 742 -41.82 112.90 -84.54
CA THR A 742 -42.22 113.33 -83.16
C THR A 742 -43.51 112.87 -82.41
N LEU A 743 -43.24 112.39 -81.19
CA LEU A 743 -44.08 112.27 -79.96
C LEU A 743 -44.02 113.62 -79.17
N PRO A 744 -44.41 113.77 -77.86
CA PRO A 744 -45.35 113.05 -76.96
C PRO A 744 -46.33 113.99 -76.17
N GLY A 745 -47.19 113.43 -75.29
CA GLY A 745 -47.35 113.98 -73.91
C GLY A 745 -48.59 114.81 -73.44
N ALA A 746 -49.63 114.12 -72.95
CA ALA A 746 -50.42 114.36 -71.70
C ALA A 746 -51.15 115.69 -71.31
N SER A 747 -52.33 115.51 -70.67
CA SER A 747 -52.97 116.34 -69.60
C SER A 747 -53.72 117.65 -70.00
N THR A 748 -54.73 118.23 -69.30
CA THR A 748 -55.40 117.96 -67.98
C THR A 748 -56.82 118.62 -67.84
N LEU A 749 -57.55 118.27 -66.76
CA LEU A 749 -58.49 119.03 -65.86
C LEU A 749 -60.02 118.73 -65.94
N ALA A 750 -60.84 118.76 -64.85
CA ALA A 750 -60.63 118.59 -63.38
C ALA A 750 -61.96 118.62 -62.55
N ARG A 751 -61.86 118.35 -61.22
CA ARG A 751 -62.89 118.36 -60.12
C ARG A 751 -63.78 117.10 -60.00
N SER A 752 -64.14 116.56 -58.82
CA SER A 752 -63.67 116.64 -57.41
C SER A 752 -64.57 115.71 -56.55
N GLY A 753 -64.21 115.05 -55.44
CA GLY A 753 -62.98 115.00 -54.60
C GLY A 753 -63.27 114.26 -53.27
N VAL A 754 -62.50 114.54 -52.19
CA VAL A 754 -62.61 114.02 -50.79
C VAL A 754 -61.91 112.66 -50.52
N GLU A 755 -61.39 112.49 -49.30
CA GLU A 755 -60.19 111.71 -48.95
C GLU A 755 -60.41 110.32 -48.32
N GLY A 756 -59.42 109.44 -48.53
CA GLY A 756 -59.20 108.16 -47.83
C GLY A 756 -57.77 107.64 -48.13
N PRO A 757 -57.12 106.86 -47.26
CA PRO A 757 -55.71 106.45 -47.44
C PRO A 757 -55.50 105.40 -48.55
N SER A 758 -54.32 105.43 -49.18
CA SER A 758 -53.95 104.69 -50.40
C SER A 758 -53.94 103.16 -50.27
N ASP A 759 -54.36 102.47 -51.34
CA ASP A 759 -54.25 101.01 -51.52
C ASP A 759 -52.83 100.47 -51.30
N GLU A 760 -51.79 101.28 -51.55
CA GLU A 760 -50.39 100.88 -51.32
C GLU A 760 -50.12 100.51 -49.84
N PHE A 761 -50.78 101.17 -48.89
CA PHE A 761 -50.69 100.81 -47.48
C PHE A 761 -51.37 99.47 -47.19
N LEU A 762 -52.52 99.22 -47.81
CA LEU A 762 -53.26 97.97 -47.66
C LEU A 762 -52.48 96.79 -48.23
N HIS A 763 -51.88 96.97 -49.42
CA HIS A 763 -51.05 95.97 -50.07
C HIS A 763 -49.76 95.68 -49.28
N LEU A 764 -49.14 96.71 -48.67
CA LEU A 764 -47.98 96.53 -47.81
C LEU A 764 -48.35 95.84 -46.49
N GLN A 765 -49.49 96.17 -45.90
CA GLN A 765 -49.99 95.53 -44.68
C GLN A 765 -50.35 94.05 -44.91
N GLN A 766 -51.00 93.72 -46.03
CA GLN A 766 -51.20 92.33 -46.45
C GLN A 766 -49.87 91.61 -46.66
N ARG A 767 -48.87 92.26 -47.28
CA ARG A 767 -47.55 91.66 -47.49
C ARG A 767 -46.78 91.44 -46.19
N CYS A 768 -46.95 92.30 -45.18
CA CYS A 768 -46.43 92.06 -43.83
C CYS A 768 -47.10 90.84 -43.19
N LEU A 769 -48.44 90.73 -43.26
CA LEU A 769 -49.18 89.57 -42.74
C LEU A 769 -48.78 88.26 -43.43
N GLU A 770 -48.66 88.23 -44.76
CA GLU A 770 -48.13 87.07 -45.50
C GLU A 770 -46.71 86.66 -45.04
N LEU A 771 -45.87 87.64 -44.70
CA LEU A 771 -44.52 87.38 -44.20
C LEU A 771 -44.51 86.94 -42.73
N GLU A 772 -45.40 87.46 -41.89
CA GLU A 772 -45.58 87.05 -40.50
C GLU A 772 -46.16 85.62 -40.41
N GLU A 773 -47.19 85.29 -41.20
CA GLU A 773 -47.70 83.91 -41.34
C GLU A 773 -46.61 82.96 -41.83
N ARG A 774 -45.82 83.36 -42.84
CA ARG A 774 -44.72 82.55 -43.37
C ARG A 774 -43.57 82.39 -42.38
N VAL A 775 -43.28 83.39 -41.56
CA VAL A 775 -42.31 83.30 -40.46
C VAL A 775 -42.85 82.39 -39.34
N ASN A 776 -44.13 82.49 -38.99
CA ASN A 776 -44.77 81.62 -38.00
C ASN A 776 -44.77 80.15 -38.45
N ALA A 777 -45.15 79.86 -39.70
CA ALA A 777 -45.07 78.51 -40.27
C ALA A 777 -43.62 77.97 -40.39
N ILE A 778 -42.61 78.85 -40.47
CA ILE A 778 -41.20 78.45 -40.37
C ILE A 778 -40.81 78.17 -38.91
N ASN A 779 -41.26 79.01 -37.96
CA ASN A 779 -41.01 78.84 -36.53
C ASN A 779 -41.70 77.58 -35.96
N GLU A 780 -42.89 77.23 -36.44
CA GLU A 780 -43.59 75.99 -36.13
C GLU A 780 -42.79 74.78 -36.65
N ARG A 781 -42.35 74.81 -37.92
CA ARG A 781 -41.47 73.78 -38.49
C ARG A 781 -40.08 73.70 -37.84
N ILE A 782 -39.64 74.74 -37.16
CA ILE A 782 -38.43 74.72 -36.31
C ILE A 782 -38.77 74.00 -35.00
N ARG A 783 -39.83 74.40 -34.30
CA ARG A 783 -40.29 73.71 -33.06
C ARG A 783 -40.60 72.23 -33.27
N GLU A 784 -41.22 71.85 -34.39
CA GLU A 784 -41.43 70.45 -34.79
C GLU A 784 -40.09 69.71 -34.90
N LYS A 785 -39.08 70.32 -35.53
CA LYS A 785 -37.74 69.73 -35.68
C LYS A 785 -36.96 69.71 -34.38
N ASP A 786 -37.14 70.70 -33.52
CA ASP A 786 -36.51 70.74 -32.20
C ASP A 786 -37.11 69.66 -31.30
N LEU A 787 -38.44 69.45 -31.30
CA LEU A 787 -39.08 68.31 -30.63
C LEU A 787 -38.61 66.96 -31.19
N ILE A 788 -38.55 66.82 -32.52
CA ILE A 788 -38.02 65.60 -33.15
C ILE A 788 -36.54 65.40 -32.79
N LEU A 789 -35.76 66.47 -32.61
CA LEU A 789 -34.36 66.38 -32.21
C LEU A 789 -34.20 66.05 -30.72
N GLU A 790 -35.07 66.56 -29.84
CA GLU A 790 -35.15 66.15 -28.43
C GLU A 790 -35.55 64.67 -28.32
N GLU A 791 -36.59 64.22 -29.04
CA GLU A 791 -37.02 62.82 -29.05
C GLU A 791 -35.94 61.90 -29.66
N VAL A 792 -35.32 62.27 -30.79
CA VAL A 792 -34.22 61.51 -31.40
C VAL A 792 -32.97 61.51 -30.52
N THR A 793 -32.66 62.58 -29.79
CA THR A 793 -31.52 62.58 -28.86
C THR A 793 -31.82 61.81 -27.57
N GLU A 794 -33.06 61.78 -27.07
CA GLU A 794 -33.44 60.91 -25.95
C GLU A 794 -33.46 59.43 -26.37
N LEU A 795 -34.02 59.10 -27.54
CA LEU A 795 -33.94 57.75 -28.11
C LEU A 795 -32.49 57.33 -28.35
N THR A 796 -31.64 58.21 -28.89
CA THR A 796 -30.21 57.95 -29.05
C THR A 796 -29.53 57.76 -27.69
N SER A 797 -29.89 58.56 -26.69
CA SER A 797 -29.39 58.40 -25.32
C SER A 797 -29.73 57.00 -24.78
N ARG A 798 -31.02 56.64 -24.75
CA ARG A 798 -31.53 55.33 -24.29
C ARG A 798 -30.90 54.17 -25.06
N VAL A 799 -30.76 54.26 -26.38
CA VAL A 799 -30.08 53.25 -27.21
C VAL A 799 -28.57 53.17 -26.90
N THR A 800 -27.88 54.29 -26.63
CA THR A 800 -26.48 54.21 -26.18
C THR A 800 -26.34 53.65 -24.77
N GLU A 801 -27.32 53.82 -23.89
CA GLU A 801 -27.34 53.19 -22.56
C GLU A 801 -27.63 51.70 -22.63
N GLN A 802 -28.58 51.27 -23.45
CA GLN A 802 -28.79 49.85 -23.78
C GLN A 802 -27.55 49.23 -24.46
N ALA A 803 -26.84 49.99 -25.32
CA ALA A 803 -25.59 49.53 -25.90
C ALA A 803 -24.43 49.50 -24.89
N LYS A 804 -24.41 50.36 -23.86
CA LYS A 804 -23.43 50.32 -22.76
C LYS A 804 -23.70 49.12 -21.84
N SER A 805 -24.92 48.94 -21.36
CA SER A 805 -25.28 47.80 -20.50
C SER A 805 -25.19 46.47 -21.25
N GLY A 806 -25.56 46.44 -22.53
CA GLY A 806 -25.32 45.32 -23.43
C GLY A 806 -23.83 44.99 -23.56
N ARG A 807 -22.95 45.99 -23.76
CA ARG A 807 -21.49 45.80 -23.75
C ARG A 807 -20.97 45.32 -22.41
N GLU A 808 -21.51 45.78 -21.29
CA GLU A 808 -21.12 45.31 -19.95
C GLU A 808 -21.54 43.85 -19.72
N PHE A 809 -22.74 43.46 -20.16
CA PHE A 809 -23.19 42.06 -20.16
C PHE A 809 -22.33 41.18 -21.08
N THR A 810 -22.05 41.62 -22.31
CA THR A 810 -21.14 40.90 -23.22
C THR A 810 -19.71 40.83 -22.67
N LEU A 811 -19.23 41.86 -21.96
CA LEU A 811 -17.92 41.85 -21.29
C LEU A 811 -17.91 40.89 -20.09
N ALA A 812 -18.99 40.84 -19.31
CA ALA A 812 -19.15 39.88 -18.21
C ALA A 812 -19.19 38.45 -18.74
N LEU A 813 -19.99 38.19 -19.77
CA LEU A 813 -20.06 36.91 -20.48
C LEU A 813 -18.70 36.53 -21.09
N ALA A 814 -17.99 37.47 -21.74
CA ALA A 814 -16.65 37.22 -22.27
C ALA A 814 -15.61 36.94 -21.18
N LYS A 815 -15.69 37.59 -20.01
CA LYS A 815 -14.86 37.27 -18.84
C LYS A 815 -15.18 35.88 -18.28
N GLN A 816 -16.47 35.53 -18.20
CA GLN A 816 -16.92 34.22 -17.74
C GLN A 816 -16.52 33.10 -18.71
N VAL A 817 -16.71 33.29 -20.02
CA VAL A 817 -16.24 32.38 -21.08
C VAL A 817 -14.72 32.24 -21.02
N ASN A 818 -13.95 33.32 -20.87
CA ASN A 818 -12.49 33.22 -20.72
C ASN A 818 -12.07 32.52 -19.41
N SER A 819 -12.84 32.66 -18.32
CA SER A 819 -12.64 31.91 -17.07
C SER A 819 -12.90 30.42 -17.26
N HIS A 820 -14.05 30.04 -17.85
CA HIS A 820 -14.34 28.65 -18.20
C HIS A 820 -13.32 28.07 -19.17
N HIS A 821 -12.91 28.81 -20.20
CA HIS A 821 -11.93 28.36 -21.19
C HIS A 821 -10.51 28.24 -20.57
N SER A 822 -10.16 29.08 -19.59
CA SER A 822 -8.93 28.94 -18.80
C SER A 822 -8.99 27.74 -17.84
N SER A 823 -10.15 27.49 -17.23
CA SER A 823 -10.42 26.32 -16.39
C SER A 823 -10.37 25.01 -17.19
N ILE A 824 -10.97 24.99 -18.39
CA ILE A 824 -10.85 23.90 -19.37
C ILE A 824 -9.38 23.69 -19.72
N ARG A 825 -8.63 24.72 -20.14
CA ARG A 825 -7.18 24.60 -20.42
C ARG A 825 -6.36 24.15 -19.21
N ALA A 826 -6.79 24.41 -17.97
CA ALA A 826 -6.17 23.87 -16.77
C ALA A 826 -6.53 22.38 -16.57
N LYS A 827 -7.79 22.00 -16.78
CA LYS A 827 -8.27 20.61 -16.68
C LYS A 827 -7.75 19.72 -17.80
N THR A 828 -7.66 20.19 -19.05
CA THR A 828 -7.01 19.49 -20.16
C THR A 828 -5.52 19.26 -19.86
N ARG A 829 -4.81 20.24 -19.27
CA ARG A 829 -3.42 20.03 -18.84
C ARG A 829 -3.30 19.07 -17.65
N GLN A 830 -4.23 19.11 -16.69
CA GLN A 830 -4.30 18.12 -15.61
C GLN A 830 -4.54 16.71 -16.18
N MET A 831 -5.46 16.57 -17.15
CA MET A 831 -5.79 15.33 -17.84
C MET A 831 -4.61 14.80 -18.66
N MET A 832 -3.94 15.65 -19.43
CA MET A 832 -2.71 15.31 -20.17
C MET A 832 -1.58 14.89 -19.24
N ALA A 833 -1.43 15.52 -18.06
CA ALA A 833 -0.49 15.10 -17.03
C ALA A 833 -0.84 13.72 -16.49
N THR A 834 -2.09 13.47 -16.09
CA THR A 834 -2.52 12.13 -15.61
C THR A 834 -2.44 11.06 -16.70
N VAL A 835 -2.69 11.40 -17.97
CA VAL A 835 -2.51 10.47 -19.10
C VAL A 835 -1.03 10.18 -19.32
N SER A 836 -0.15 11.18 -19.17
CA SER A 836 1.31 10.99 -19.26
C SER A 836 1.85 10.15 -18.08
N GLU A 837 1.35 10.38 -16.86
CA GLU A 837 1.63 9.55 -15.69
C GLU A 837 1.17 8.10 -15.91
N LEU A 838 -0.06 7.90 -16.40
CA LEU A 838 -0.58 6.57 -16.75
C LEU A 838 0.22 5.90 -17.87
N SER A 839 0.64 6.63 -18.92
CA SER A 839 1.51 6.08 -19.97
C SER A 839 2.88 5.67 -19.44
N VAL A 840 3.45 6.41 -18.49
CA VAL A 840 4.70 6.03 -17.82
C VAL A 840 4.49 4.80 -16.93
N PHE A 841 3.41 4.74 -16.13
CA PHE A 841 3.09 3.54 -15.35
C PHE A 841 2.81 2.31 -16.24
N GLN A 842 2.15 2.49 -17.39
CA GLN A 842 1.91 1.43 -18.36
C GLN A 842 3.23 0.95 -19.01
N ALA A 843 4.14 1.85 -19.37
CA ALA A 843 5.47 1.50 -19.87
C ALA A 843 6.29 0.74 -18.82
N SER A 844 6.31 1.21 -17.57
CA SER A 844 6.98 0.51 -16.46
C SER A 844 6.33 -0.84 -16.13
N ALA A 845 5.02 -0.99 -16.24
CA ALA A 845 4.34 -2.27 -16.07
C ALA A 845 4.68 -3.26 -17.22
N ILE A 846 4.84 -2.78 -18.45
CA ILE A 846 5.31 -3.58 -19.58
C ILE A 846 6.77 -4.02 -19.36
N GLN A 847 7.65 -3.12 -18.92
CA GLN A 847 9.04 -3.44 -18.59
C GLN A 847 9.12 -4.47 -17.44
N LEU A 848 8.40 -4.26 -16.34
CA LEU A 848 8.34 -5.21 -15.23
C LEU A 848 7.80 -6.58 -15.67
N LYS A 849 6.83 -6.62 -16.59
CA LYS A 849 6.34 -7.88 -17.16
C LYS A 849 7.40 -8.56 -18.04
N GLN A 850 8.17 -7.80 -18.82
CA GLN A 850 9.29 -8.33 -19.61
C GLN A 850 10.43 -8.86 -18.72
N ASP A 851 10.77 -8.16 -17.62
CA ASP A 851 11.77 -8.65 -16.66
C ASP A 851 11.28 -9.87 -15.88
N VAL A 852 10.00 -9.94 -15.50
CA VAL A 852 9.41 -11.15 -14.92
C VAL A 852 9.51 -12.31 -15.92
N GLN A 853 9.09 -12.14 -17.17
CA GLN A 853 9.20 -13.19 -18.20
C GLN A 853 10.66 -13.61 -18.47
N ARG A 854 11.61 -12.66 -18.42
CA ARG A 854 13.04 -12.94 -18.57
C ARG A 854 13.59 -13.74 -17.37
N LEU A 855 13.13 -13.45 -16.16
CA LEU A 855 13.51 -14.20 -14.96
C LEU A 855 12.83 -15.57 -14.90
N GLU A 856 11.57 -15.69 -15.34
CA GLU A 856 10.86 -16.96 -15.51
C GLU A 856 11.61 -17.87 -16.50
N CYS A 857 11.99 -17.37 -17.68
CA CYS A 857 12.79 -18.13 -18.64
C CYS A 857 14.16 -18.56 -18.08
N LEU A 858 14.84 -17.70 -17.30
CA LEU A 858 16.11 -18.04 -16.64
C LEU A 858 15.93 -19.09 -15.54
N VAL A 859 14.80 -19.11 -14.84
CA VAL A 859 14.45 -20.17 -13.87
C VAL A 859 14.12 -21.47 -14.59
N GLU A 860 13.33 -21.45 -15.66
CA GLU A 860 13.07 -22.63 -16.49
C GLU A 860 14.36 -23.22 -17.10
N GLU A 861 15.31 -22.37 -17.51
CA GLU A 861 16.63 -22.81 -17.98
C GLU A 861 17.44 -23.45 -16.85
N ALA A 862 17.50 -22.81 -15.68
CA ALA A 862 18.17 -23.36 -14.51
C ALA A 862 17.55 -24.70 -14.04
N GLU A 863 16.22 -24.83 -14.09
CA GLU A 863 15.50 -26.07 -13.80
C GLU A 863 15.72 -27.15 -14.86
N ARG A 864 15.74 -26.79 -16.16
CA ARG A 864 16.06 -27.72 -17.24
C ARG A 864 17.49 -28.26 -17.13
N ASN A 865 18.46 -27.40 -16.83
CA ASN A 865 19.86 -27.80 -16.61
C ASN A 865 19.95 -28.73 -15.39
N MET A 866 19.30 -28.38 -14.27
CA MET A 866 19.25 -29.20 -13.05
C MET A 866 18.61 -30.57 -13.30
N GLN A 867 17.55 -30.66 -14.11
CA GLN A 867 16.91 -31.91 -14.52
C GLN A 867 17.82 -32.78 -15.42
N GLN A 868 18.71 -32.15 -16.20
CA GLN A 868 19.73 -32.84 -17.01
C GLN A 868 20.98 -33.22 -16.21
N GLY A 869 21.09 -32.79 -14.95
CA GLY A 869 22.25 -33.03 -14.07
C GLY A 869 23.39 -32.02 -14.25
N GLU A 870 23.17 -30.95 -15.00
CA GLU A 870 24.12 -29.86 -15.22
C GLU A 870 23.94 -28.74 -14.17
N ALA A 871 24.88 -27.79 -14.13
CA ALA A 871 24.84 -26.70 -13.16
C ALA A 871 23.69 -25.72 -13.48
N PRO A 872 22.85 -25.33 -12.49
CA PRO A 872 21.75 -24.38 -12.72
C PRO A 872 22.23 -23.01 -13.22
N PHE A 873 23.44 -22.59 -12.82
CA PHE A 873 24.11 -21.36 -13.25
C PHE A 873 25.63 -21.58 -13.29
N ALA A 874 26.35 -20.89 -14.18
CA ALA A 874 27.82 -20.97 -14.25
C ALA A 874 28.51 -20.59 -12.93
N GLU A 875 27.98 -19.59 -12.20
CA GLU A 875 28.47 -19.26 -10.85
C GLU A 875 28.31 -20.39 -9.83
N ALA A 876 27.31 -21.25 -9.99
CA ALA A 876 27.10 -22.39 -9.10
C ALA A 876 28.15 -23.47 -9.34
N GLU A 877 28.52 -23.72 -10.61
CA GLU A 877 29.63 -24.58 -10.98
C GLU A 877 30.97 -24.05 -10.41
N GLU A 878 31.26 -22.74 -10.60
CA GLU A 878 32.45 -22.13 -10.01
C GLU A 878 32.51 -22.28 -8.49
N ARG A 879 31.39 -22.07 -7.77
CA ARG A 879 31.34 -22.26 -6.31
C ARG A 879 31.58 -23.72 -5.92
N TYR A 880 30.98 -24.67 -6.65
CA TYR A 880 31.17 -26.10 -6.43
C TYR A 880 32.63 -26.54 -6.67
N LEU A 881 33.26 -26.08 -7.75
CA LEU A 881 34.66 -26.33 -8.06
C LEU A 881 35.61 -25.73 -7.00
N ARG A 882 35.36 -24.47 -6.59
CA ARG A 882 36.11 -23.83 -5.49
C ARG A 882 36.00 -24.61 -4.18
N GLU A 883 34.83 -25.18 -3.87
CA GLU A 883 34.66 -25.99 -2.66
C GLU A 883 35.30 -27.38 -2.77
N ILE A 884 35.24 -28.03 -3.93
CA ILE A 884 36.02 -29.26 -4.22
C ILE A 884 37.51 -29.00 -4.02
N GLU A 885 38.05 -27.90 -4.58
CA GLU A 885 39.44 -27.52 -4.37
C GLU A 885 39.76 -27.27 -2.90
N SER A 886 38.89 -26.56 -2.17
CA SER A 886 39.06 -26.31 -0.73
C SER A 886 39.13 -27.62 0.07
N ARG A 887 38.19 -28.55 -0.19
CA ARG A 887 38.15 -29.89 0.42
C ARG A 887 39.40 -30.72 0.06
N ARG A 888 39.91 -30.61 -1.18
CA ARG A 888 41.12 -31.28 -1.65
C ARG A 888 42.38 -30.75 -0.95
N ARG A 889 42.56 -29.43 -0.93
CA ARG A 889 43.65 -28.74 -0.19
C ARG A 889 43.64 -29.10 1.30
N TYR A 890 42.46 -29.21 1.92
CA TYR A 890 42.30 -29.64 3.32
C TYR A 890 42.69 -31.11 3.54
N ALA A 891 42.32 -32.01 2.63
CA ALA A 891 42.71 -33.41 2.68
C ALA A 891 44.23 -33.61 2.52
N ASP A 892 44.87 -32.85 1.63
CA ASP A 892 46.33 -32.92 1.44
C ASP A 892 47.11 -32.28 2.62
N MET A 893 46.58 -31.22 3.24
CA MET A 893 47.08 -30.72 4.53
C MET A 893 47.00 -31.78 5.65
N LEU A 894 45.92 -32.56 5.70
CA LEU A 894 45.76 -33.69 6.63
C LEU A 894 46.75 -34.83 6.36
N ARG A 895 47.12 -35.09 5.10
CA ARG A 895 48.16 -36.06 4.71
C ARG A 895 49.55 -35.60 5.15
N HIS A 896 49.96 -34.39 4.76
CA HIS A 896 51.25 -33.83 5.18
C HIS A 896 51.40 -33.68 6.69
N ARG A 897 50.30 -33.49 7.42
CA ARG A 897 50.31 -33.54 8.89
C ARG A 897 50.62 -34.94 9.40
N LYS A 898 49.94 -35.98 8.90
CA LYS A 898 50.20 -37.39 9.28
C LYS A 898 51.59 -37.86 8.88
N GLU A 899 52.11 -37.42 7.74
CA GLU A 899 53.48 -37.70 7.30
C GLU A 899 54.50 -37.11 8.29
N LYS A 900 54.35 -35.84 8.68
CA LYS A 900 55.23 -35.20 9.68
C LYS A 900 55.09 -35.79 11.08
N GLU A 901 53.88 -36.20 11.48
CA GLU A 901 53.64 -36.90 12.75
C GLU A 901 54.29 -38.31 12.72
N ALA A 902 54.32 -38.98 11.58
CA ALA A 902 55.04 -40.24 11.38
C ALA A 902 56.57 -40.06 11.36
N GLU A 903 57.11 -39.05 10.66
CA GLU A 903 58.54 -38.71 10.67
C GLU A 903 59.03 -38.35 12.08
N ALA A 904 58.27 -37.55 12.82
CA ALA A 904 58.58 -37.21 14.21
C ALA A 904 58.56 -38.44 15.13
N THR A 905 57.60 -39.34 14.94
CA THR A 905 57.51 -40.60 15.69
C THR A 905 58.65 -41.57 15.34
N ALA A 906 59.11 -41.58 14.09
CA ALA A 906 60.28 -42.34 13.66
C ALA A 906 61.57 -41.79 14.29
N ALA A 907 61.80 -40.46 14.17
CA ALA A 907 62.98 -39.80 14.73
C ALA A 907 63.09 -39.95 16.26
N SER A 908 61.96 -39.82 16.96
CA SER A 908 61.86 -39.99 18.43
C SER A 908 62.30 -41.39 18.91
N LYS A 909 62.22 -42.41 18.04
CA LYS A 909 62.57 -43.81 18.40
C LYS A 909 64.09 -44.09 18.43
N THR A 910 64.92 -43.11 18.09
CA THR A 910 66.38 -43.26 17.87
C THR A 910 67.27 -42.58 18.90
N LEU A 911 66.71 -41.88 19.90
CA LEU A 911 67.47 -41.11 20.90
C LEU A 911 67.16 -41.55 22.33
N ILE A 912 67.93 -42.52 22.84
CA ILE A 912 67.98 -42.84 24.27
C ILE A 912 68.92 -41.83 24.95
N THR A 913 68.37 -40.82 25.60
CA THR A 913 69.14 -39.77 26.30
C THR A 913 68.92 -39.81 27.80
N THR A 914 69.95 -40.17 28.56
CA THR A 914 69.92 -40.36 30.02
C THR A 914 70.23 -39.06 30.78
N ALA A 915 69.47 -38.00 30.53
CA ALA A 915 69.66 -36.68 31.14
C ALA A 915 68.47 -36.27 32.01
N GLU A 916 68.73 -35.88 33.26
CA GLU A 916 67.71 -35.42 34.20
C GLU A 916 67.15 -34.04 33.83
N GLN A 917 65.85 -33.84 34.05
CA GLN A 917 65.18 -32.56 33.76
C GLN A 917 65.56 -31.46 34.76
N ARG A 918 65.60 -30.20 34.30
CA ARG A 918 65.89 -29.04 35.16
C ARG A 918 64.60 -28.54 35.86
N PRO A 919 64.63 -28.19 37.18
CA PRO A 919 63.42 -27.94 37.99
C PRO A 919 62.47 -26.77 37.61
N ASN A 920 62.66 -26.08 36.48
CA ASN A 920 61.89 -24.87 36.10
C ASN A 920 61.01 -25.06 34.85
N ALA A 921 60.54 -26.29 34.58
CA ALA A 921 59.50 -26.54 33.57
C ALA A 921 58.11 -26.27 34.16
N TYR A 922 57.48 -25.16 33.79
CA TYR A 922 56.19 -24.72 34.34
C TYR A 922 54.98 -25.39 33.64
N ILE A 923 54.93 -26.72 33.67
CA ILE A 923 53.83 -27.55 33.15
C ILE A 923 53.47 -28.61 34.20
N PRO A 924 52.28 -28.56 34.83
CA PRO A 924 51.81 -29.63 35.71
C PRO A 924 51.31 -30.85 34.93
N ASP A 925 51.64 -32.06 35.40
CA ASP A 925 51.31 -33.34 34.75
C ASP A 925 49.84 -33.80 34.90
N ASP A 926 48.88 -32.87 34.96
CA ASP A 926 47.44 -33.15 35.16
C ASP A 926 46.60 -32.90 33.88
N GLY A 927 46.77 -33.77 32.88
CA GLY A 927 45.72 -34.22 31.93
C GLY A 927 45.00 -33.23 30.98
N LEU A 928 45.09 -31.91 31.16
CA LEU A 928 44.26 -30.93 30.43
C LEU A 928 45.09 -29.74 29.90
N SER A 929 45.46 -29.81 28.62
CA SER A 929 46.28 -28.81 27.93
C SER A 929 45.49 -27.58 27.45
N VAL A 930 44.99 -26.75 28.39
CA VAL A 930 44.33 -25.47 28.07
C VAL A 930 44.87 -24.32 28.95
N PRO A 931 45.54 -23.30 28.39
CA PRO A 931 45.99 -22.13 29.14
C PRO A 931 44.82 -21.29 29.69
N LYS A 932 44.91 -20.85 30.96
CA LYS A 932 44.02 -19.81 31.50
C LYS A 932 44.51 -18.41 31.09
N PRO A 933 43.63 -17.47 30.72
CA PRO A 933 44.01 -16.08 30.46
C PRO A 933 44.40 -15.36 31.77
N PHE A 934 45.38 -14.47 31.69
CA PHE A 934 45.84 -13.68 32.83
C PHE A 934 44.94 -12.45 33.08
N GLY A 935 44.84 -12.04 34.35
CA GLY A 935 44.08 -10.86 34.77
C GLY A 935 44.73 -9.53 34.37
N ALA A 936 43.95 -8.44 34.46
CA ALA A 936 44.42 -7.10 34.13
C ALA A 936 45.37 -6.53 35.20
N LEU A 937 46.35 -5.71 34.75
CA LEU A 937 47.49 -5.17 35.52
C LEU A 937 48.54 -6.29 35.81
N VAL A 938 49.86 -6.10 35.69
CA VAL A 938 50.67 -4.88 35.82
C VAL A 938 51.69 -4.71 34.63
N PRO A 939 52.91 -4.13 34.73
CA PRO A 939 53.30 -2.99 33.88
C PRO A 939 54.01 -3.32 32.55
N PHE A 940 53.94 -2.38 31.61
CA PHE A 940 54.59 -2.41 30.30
C PHE A 940 56.09 -2.06 30.38
N LYS A 941 56.95 -2.75 29.62
CA LYS A 941 58.35 -2.32 29.36
C LYS A 941 58.44 -1.60 28.00
N PRO A 942 59.15 -0.46 27.89
CA PRO A 942 59.23 0.29 26.65
C PRO A 942 60.15 -0.38 25.61
N THR A 943 59.72 -0.42 24.36
CA THR A 943 60.52 -0.86 23.21
C THR A 943 61.43 0.28 22.74
N PRO A 944 62.73 0.04 22.45
CA PRO A 944 63.64 1.09 21.98
C PRO A 944 63.32 1.52 20.53
N MET A 945 63.49 2.81 20.24
CA MET A 945 63.35 3.36 18.89
C MET A 945 64.63 3.11 18.07
N VAL A 946 64.47 2.81 16.78
CA VAL A 946 65.57 2.81 15.80
C VAL A 946 65.41 4.02 14.88
N GLN A 947 66.44 4.86 14.76
CA GLN A 947 66.46 6.02 13.86
C GLN A 947 67.22 5.75 12.56
N SER A 948 67.00 6.60 11.57
CA SER A 948 67.30 6.37 10.14
C SER A 948 68.73 6.75 9.71
N SER A 949 69.37 5.91 8.88
CA SER A 949 70.32 6.28 7.80
C SER A 949 70.73 5.03 6.98
N ARG A 950 71.11 5.06 5.69
CA ARG A 950 71.07 6.10 4.63
C ARG A 950 71.29 5.48 3.21
N PHE A 951 70.78 6.15 2.17
CA PHE A 951 71.18 6.19 0.74
C PHE A 951 71.34 4.91 -0.13
N TYR A 952 70.51 4.82 -1.18
CA TYR A 952 70.78 5.14 -2.61
C TYR A 952 69.40 5.60 -3.20
N ARG A 953 69.14 6.69 -3.95
CA ARG A 953 69.71 7.33 -5.18
C ARG A 953 69.68 6.39 -6.40
N SER A 954 69.11 6.70 -7.58
CA SER A 954 68.41 7.89 -8.16
C SER A 954 67.46 7.38 -9.27
N GLN A 955 66.29 7.95 -9.62
CA GLN A 955 65.98 9.19 -10.38
C GLN A 955 64.45 9.48 -10.22
N VAL A 956 63.91 10.71 -10.07
CA VAL A 956 63.86 11.89 -10.98
C VAL A 956 62.92 11.59 -12.17
N GLU A 957 61.77 12.25 -12.43
CA GLU A 957 61.19 13.58 -12.04
C GLU A 957 59.79 13.43 -11.38
N HIS A 958 59.21 14.30 -10.53
CA HIS A 958 58.98 15.77 -10.55
C HIS A 958 58.00 16.28 -11.64
N TYR A 959 57.10 17.25 -11.41
CA TYR A 959 56.38 17.70 -10.20
C TYR A 959 55.15 18.55 -10.62
N GLN A 960 54.48 19.21 -9.67
CA GLN A 960 53.28 20.04 -9.88
C GLN A 960 53.53 21.41 -10.57
N ALA A 961 52.40 22.04 -10.94
CA ALA A 961 52.16 23.48 -11.13
C ALA A 961 52.52 24.15 -12.48
N ARG A 962 51.46 24.59 -13.18
CA ARG A 962 51.51 25.74 -14.11
C ARG A 962 50.12 26.38 -14.27
N GLU A 963 49.82 27.38 -13.44
CA GLU A 963 48.96 28.47 -13.87
C GLU A 963 49.84 29.50 -14.62
N MET A 964 49.38 30.01 -15.76
CA MET A 964 49.33 31.46 -16.05
C MET A 964 48.97 31.76 -17.51
N GLN A 965 48.39 32.96 -17.68
CA GLN A 965 48.33 33.76 -18.91
C GLN A 965 47.57 33.20 -20.12
N ASN A 966 46.37 33.75 -20.32
CA ASN A 966 46.17 34.52 -21.55
C ASN A 966 45.41 35.84 -21.30
N ARG A 967 45.58 36.77 -22.25
CA ARG A 967 45.13 38.17 -22.37
C ARG A 967 43.61 38.41 -22.20
N VAL A 968 43.06 39.63 -22.10
CA VAL A 968 43.41 41.00 -21.58
C VAL A 968 42.21 41.94 -21.94
N MET A 969 42.08 43.13 -21.32
CA MET A 969 40.92 44.07 -21.39
C MET A 969 39.67 43.58 -20.62
N GLY A 970 38.87 44.39 -19.90
CA GLY A 970 38.93 45.83 -19.52
C GLY A 970 37.49 46.42 -19.42
N GLY A 971 37.07 47.23 -18.44
CA GLY A 971 37.70 47.78 -17.21
C GLY A 971 36.79 47.64 -15.96
N HIS A 972 37.16 48.16 -14.78
CA HIS A 972 36.76 49.47 -14.21
C HIS A 972 35.22 49.71 -14.10
N ILE A 973 34.64 50.21 -12.98
CA ILE A 973 35.20 50.84 -11.75
C ILE A 973 34.27 50.53 -10.52
N PRO A 974 34.68 50.73 -9.24
CA PRO A 974 34.18 49.94 -8.08
C PRO A 974 33.39 50.75 -7.01
N VAL A 975 33.53 50.40 -5.71
CA VAL A 975 33.06 51.08 -4.46
C VAL A 975 31.63 50.65 -4.00
N ASP A 976 31.31 50.27 -2.74
CA ASP A 976 32.10 50.21 -1.48
C ASP A 976 31.73 49.05 -0.49
N GLN A 977 32.36 49.11 0.69
CA GLN A 977 32.17 48.41 1.99
C GLN A 977 30.70 48.43 2.53
N VAL A 978 30.28 47.73 3.61
CA VAL A 978 30.80 47.69 4.99
C VAL A 978 30.43 46.42 5.79
N SER A 979 31.31 46.08 6.73
CA SER A 979 31.22 45.21 7.93
C SER A 979 29.80 44.93 8.50
N SER A 980 29.45 43.70 8.93
CA SER A 980 29.91 42.94 10.12
C SER A 980 29.16 43.23 11.43
N GLY A 981 28.88 42.19 12.24
CA GLY A 981 28.23 42.35 13.55
C GLY A 981 27.79 41.05 14.23
N LYS A 982 28.66 40.45 15.06
CA LYS A 982 28.30 39.36 16.01
C LYS A 982 28.13 39.92 17.43
N LYS A 983 27.11 39.47 18.17
CA LYS A 983 27.20 39.25 19.63
C LYS A 983 26.09 38.32 20.15
N LYS A 984 26.30 37.79 21.35
CA LYS A 984 25.42 36.85 22.08
C LYS A 984 24.66 37.59 23.21
N THR A 985 23.90 36.81 24.01
CA THR A 985 23.43 37.08 25.39
C THR A 985 22.16 37.95 25.55
N ASN A 986 21.30 37.73 26.55
CA ASN A 986 20.91 36.49 27.26
C ASN A 986 19.61 36.73 28.08
N VAL A 987 18.84 35.66 28.35
CA VAL A 987 18.00 35.44 29.55
C VAL A 987 16.76 36.34 29.82
N LYS A 988 15.73 35.62 30.32
CA LYS A 988 14.55 36.00 31.13
C LYS A 988 13.22 36.41 30.46
N SER A 989 12.20 35.71 30.95
CA SER A 989 10.76 35.85 30.76
C SER A 989 10.15 36.93 31.65
N ASN A 990 8.94 37.37 31.32
CA ASN A 990 7.89 37.52 32.33
C ASN A 990 6.49 37.25 31.76
N HIS A 991 5.52 37.10 32.66
CA HIS A 991 4.16 36.59 32.42
C HIS A 991 3.10 37.71 32.33
N LEU A 992 1.91 37.35 31.79
CA LEU A 992 0.60 38.00 32.02
C LEU A 992 0.42 39.41 31.38
N SER A 993 -0.79 39.88 31.00
CA SER A 993 -2.11 39.22 30.91
C SER A 993 -3.18 40.06 30.19
N VAL A 994 -4.14 39.37 29.55
CA VAL A 994 -5.59 39.68 29.49
C VAL A 994 -6.09 40.87 28.64
N THR A 995 -7.10 40.54 27.81
CA THR A 995 -7.99 41.40 26.98
C THR A 995 -7.33 42.27 25.88
N HIS A 996 -7.95 42.43 24.72
CA HIS A 996 -9.34 42.11 24.35
C HIS A 996 -9.46 41.11 23.18
#